data_AF-A0AAD7U5P5-F1
#
_entry.id   AF-A0AAD7U5P5-F1
#
_cell.length_a   1.000
_cell.length_b   1.000
_cell.length_c   1.000
_cell.angle_alpha   90.00
_cell.angle_beta   90.00
_cell.angle_gamma   90.00
#
_symmetry.space_group_name_H-M   'P 1'
#
loop_
_entity.id
_entity.type
_entity.pdbx_description
1 polymer ?
#
loop_
_entity_poly.entity_id
_entity_poly.type
_entity_poly.pdbx_seq_one_letter_code
_entity_poly.pdbx_strand_id
1 'polypeptide(L)'
;MSNKGVKRASPGADVEKNPLGDVELTDEDAVKLQAIQKDVARVELALERAAQKKMVPVYEKRREVVKAIPKFWPVALMNHGMLALHAQHNSDQAALSYLEDLWIVRDPVESRCFTLEFYFKENPYFSNTVLKKEYKYVPPPVESDDKPDADGITETMLEFSWERDVQPQATKIDWKDDSKNLTKLHPRVKDDEEDDMPSEGGSFFNFFEVAEDPFDIGVTIANDVFPEAIEYFLGHAGGDDVDSDEEDEESDDENEEEIDLEKPRPKKQKKAPSSQPNRYLTPSRRASDLLDGVLSPFSILHNLTSFALYRLVMKLAAVSAVALPALVSAHGLRDVHHARQAAAPAGSASSPAASGTASGSAATAATGAATGATTGAPAAATGSLTFTLASTNPSAVPLSDIVSGASSQATVAATTTFTGGTVPTYLPNAPALPDALSLIPSNYPALDKVPPTDSPEVQQWIQEVQNSGVEIPNIQPTVAGGCPANPEAAADTSRCWWTCGGCTADGDIESCPDKLTWGLTYDDGPALYTGDLLHYLDTVNLKATFFVVGSRAISYPSLLQEEYMAQHQIAVHTWSHPPMTTLTNEQIIAEFGWSKKIIKDVLGVTPTYWRPPYGDVDNRVRAIAKAMGLQTSIWTRISPSATFDTGDFDIAGGLTTSTQVLNNWQSIMGNATTIDTGFIVLEHDLFQQTVDIATGYILPEALAHQPPFKIEPIVSCLNKPMADAYIETNDNKSNPIGSAPATGSAGGAQATGSGNSSGAAAGGKNGAMGIAAPSSMGAIALALVSGVVALFL
;
A
#
# COMPACT_ATOMS: atom_id res chain seq x y z
N MET A 1 46.37 47.75 -4.45
CA MET A 1 46.17 46.83 -5.60
C MET A 1 46.40 45.41 -5.13
N SER A 2 45.53 44.48 -5.55
CA SER A 2 45.45 43.04 -5.26
C SER A 2 46.02 42.50 -3.94
N ASN A 3 45.11 42.13 -3.04
CA ASN A 3 45.38 41.30 -1.86
C ASN A 3 44.49 40.05 -1.93
N LYS A 4 45.10 38.86 -1.94
CA LYS A 4 44.55 37.49 -1.76
C LYS A 4 45.75 36.55 -1.98
N GLY A 5 46.11 35.61 -1.11
CA GLY A 5 45.51 35.20 0.16
C GLY A 5 45.90 33.75 0.45
N VAL A 6 47.13 33.52 0.90
CA VAL A 6 47.66 32.16 1.13
C VAL A 6 47.02 31.54 2.38
N LYS A 7 46.40 30.36 2.24
CA LYS A 7 46.09 29.47 3.37
C LYS A 7 47.03 28.26 3.35
N ARG A 8 47.64 27.99 4.51
CA ARG A 8 48.46 26.78 4.75
C ARG A 8 47.53 25.58 4.92
N ALA A 9 47.93 24.43 4.37
CA ALA A 9 47.34 23.15 4.75
C ALA A 9 47.76 22.77 6.18
N SER A 10 46.84 22.17 6.93
CA SER A 10 47.12 21.53 8.22
C SER A 10 47.17 20.01 8.00
N PRO A 11 48.17 19.29 8.52
CA PRO A 11 48.27 17.83 8.33
C PRO A 11 47.43 17.07 9.36
N GLY A 12 46.88 15.93 8.96
CA GLY A 12 46.25 14.95 9.87
C GLY A 12 44.72 15.03 9.93
N ALA A 13 44.08 14.39 8.95
CA ALA A 13 42.72 13.87 9.04
C ALA A 13 42.70 12.60 8.19
N ASP A 14 43.11 11.48 8.81
CA ASP A 14 43.00 10.18 8.15
C ASP A 14 41.51 9.83 8.06
N VAL A 15 41.04 9.72 6.82
CA VAL A 15 39.64 9.51 6.47
C VAL A 15 39.25 8.09 6.85
N GLU A 16 38.22 7.93 7.70
CA GLU A 16 37.46 6.68 7.74
C GLU A 16 36.85 6.50 6.36
N LYS A 17 37.43 5.59 5.57
CA LYS A 17 36.94 5.26 4.25
C LYS A 17 35.53 4.71 4.37
N ASN A 18 34.67 5.11 3.43
CA ASN A 18 33.40 4.45 3.15
C ASN A 18 33.60 2.92 3.21
N PRO A 19 32.85 2.16 4.03
CA PRO A 19 33.01 0.71 4.20
C PRO A 19 32.61 -0.11 2.95
N LEU A 20 32.11 0.55 1.91
CA LEU A 20 31.90 0.00 0.56
C LEU A 20 32.77 0.71 -0.51
N GLY A 21 33.57 1.69 -0.12
CA GLY A 21 34.35 2.55 -1.02
C GLY A 21 35.67 1.95 -1.51
N ASP A 22 35.97 0.72 -1.10
CA ASP A 22 37.05 -0.13 -1.61
C ASP A 22 36.54 -1.31 -2.46
N VAL A 23 35.23 -1.35 -2.74
CA VAL A 23 34.64 -2.23 -3.77
C VAL A 23 34.91 -1.65 -5.16
N GLU A 24 36.16 -1.71 -5.59
CA GLU A 24 36.54 -1.47 -6.98
C GLU A 24 36.16 -2.71 -7.81
N LEU A 25 35.11 -2.59 -8.62
CA LEU A 25 34.80 -3.60 -9.64
C LEU A 25 35.93 -3.63 -10.66
N THR A 26 36.66 -4.76 -10.73
CA THR A 26 37.76 -4.88 -11.70
C THR A 26 37.21 -4.86 -13.12
N ASP A 27 37.99 -4.35 -14.09
CA ASP A 27 37.60 -4.40 -15.52
C ASP A 27 37.26 -5.84 -15.97
N GLU A 28 37.94 -6.84 -15.40
CA GLU A 28 37.71 -8.26 -15.68
C GLU A 28 36.34 -8.73 -15.15
N ASP A 29 35.94 -8.30 -13.95
CA ASP A 29 34.66 -8.66 -13.34
C ASP A 29 33.50 -7.84 -13.94
N ALA A 30 33.74 -6.59 -14.34
CA ALA A 30 32.79 -5.81 -15.14
C ALA A 30 32.46 -6.50 -16.46
N VAL A 31 33.48 -7.00 -17.18
CA VAL A 31 33.28 -7.78 -18.42
C VAL A 31 32.53 -9.09 -18.16
N LYS A 32 32.80 -9.81 -17.06
CA LYS A 32 32.04 -11.02 -16.68
C LYS A 32 30.57 -10.70 -16.40
N LEU A 33 30.29 -9.63 -15.65
CA LEU A 33 28.93 -9.22 -15.32
C LEU A 33 28.16 -8.76 -16.58
N GLN A 34 28.80 -8.01 -17.49
CA GLN A 34 28.20 -7.63 -18.77
C GLN A 34 27.91 -8.86 -19.66
N ALA A 35 28.81 -9.85 -19.71
CA ALA A 35 28.55 -11.10 -20.43
C ALA A 35 27.33 -11.85 -19.85
N ILE A 36 27.25 -11.96 -18.52
CA ILE A 36 26.09 -12.57 -17.84
C ILE A 36 24.80 -11.77 -18.12
N GLN A 37 24.84 -10.44 -18.10
CA GLN A 37 23.69 -9.60 -18.43
C GLN A 37 23.20 -9.81 -19.88
N LYS A 38 24.13 -9.99 -20.83
CA LYS A 38 23.80 -10.32 -22.23
C LYS A 38 23.19 -11.72 -22.36
N ASP A 39 23.74 -12.72 -21.67
CA ASP A 39 23.18 -14.07 -21.65
C ASP A 39 21.79 -14.12 -20.99
N VAL A 40 21.57 -13.34 -19.92
CA VAL A 40 20.23 -13.13 -19.36
C VAL A 40 19.32 -12.55 -20.44
N ALA A 41 19.64 -11.36 -20.97
CA ALA A 41 18.82 -10.64 -21.97
C ALA A 41 18.42 -11.51 -23.18
N ARG A 42 19.35 -12.35 -23.66
CA ARG A 42 19.13 -13.35 -24.72
C ARG A 42 18.05 -14.36 -24.34
N VAL A 43 18.12 -14.94 -23.13
CA VAL A 43 17.10 -15.86 -22.64
C VAL A 43 15.76 -15.14 -22.42
N GLU A 44 15.75 -13.88 -21.98
CA GLU A 44 14.51 -13.09 -21.80
C GLU A 44 13.78 -12.92 -23.16
N LEU A 45 14.48 -12.44 -24.18
CA LEU A 45 13.93 -12.19 -25.52
C LEU A 45 13.49 -13.48 -26.23
N ALA A 46 14.22 -14.58 -26.04
CA ALA A 46 13.83 -15.90 -26.57
C ALA A 46 12.52 -16.39 -25.95
N LEU A 47 12.36 -16.23 -24.63
CA LEU A 47 11.14 -16.59 -23.91
C LEU A 47 9.96 -15.69 -24.31
N GLU A 48 10.17 -14.39 -24.47
CA GLU A 48 9.14 -13.43 -24.90
C GLU A 48 8.58 -13.81 -26.29
N ARG A 49 9.46 -13.97 -27.29
CA ARG A 49 9.10 -14.41 -28.65
C ARG A 49 8.34 -15.74 -28.65
N ALA A 50 8.77 -16.69 -27.81
CA ALA A 50 8.13 -18.00 -27.68
C ALA A 50 6.75 -17.94 -26.97
N ALA A 51 6.60 -17.06 -25.97
CA ALA A 51 5.34 -16.83 -25.26
C ALA A 51 4.33 -16.15 -26.17
N GLN A 52 4.69 -15.03 -26.81
CA GLN A 52 3.84 -14.31 -27.75
C GLN A 52 3.27 -15.23 -28.85
N LYS A 53 4.12 -16.06 -29.46
CA LYS A 53 3.71 -17.03 -30.50
C LYS A 53 2.67 -18.05 -30.02
N LYS A 54 2.67 -18.38 -28.72
CA LYS A 54 1.65 -19.24 -28.09
C LYS A 54 0.40 -18.45 -27.66
N MET A 55 0.53 -17.17 -27.34
CA MET A 55 -0.56 -16.31 -26.89
C MET A 55 -1.47 -15.80 -28.00
N VAL A 56 -0.95 -15.54 -29.21
CA VAL A 56 -1.79 -15.03 -30.32
C VAL A 56 -3.05 -15.89 -30.55
N PRO A 57 -2.98 -17.23 -30.66
CA PRO A 57 -4.19 -18.08 -30.78
C PRO A 57 -5.12 -18.09 -29.55
N VAL A 58 -4.64 -17.66 -28.37
CA VAL A 58 -5.46 -17.49 -27.16
C VAL A 58 -6.17 -16.14 -27.21
N TYR A 59 -5.45 -15.07 -27.56
CA TYR A 59 -6.04 -13.74 -27.77
C TYR A 59 -7.03 -13.72 -28.92
N GLU A 60 -6.82 -14.49 -29.99
CA GLU A 60 -7.81 -14.68 -31.07
C GLU A 60 -9.12 -15.30 -30.55
N LYS A 61 -9.04 -16.35 -29.72
CA LYS A 61 -10.23 -16.94 -29.08
C LYS A 61 -10.91 -15.96 -28.13
N ARG A 62 -10.13 -15.21 -27.34
CA ARG A 62 -10.66 -14.15 -26.47
C ARG A 62 -11.40 -13.09 -27.28
N ARG A 63 -10.83 -12.67 -28.42
CA ARG A 63 -11.39 -11.64 -29.33
C ARG A 63 -12.83 -11.98 -29.75
N GLU A 64 -13.09 -13.23 -30.10
CA GLU A 64 -14.43 -13.69 -30.48
C GLU A 64 -15.45 -13.63 -29.33
N VAL A 65 -15.01 -13.79 -28.08
CA VAL A 65 -15.87 -13.69 -26.89
C VAL A 65 -16.10 -12.22 -26.51
N VAL A 66 -15.03 -11.43 -26.38
CA VAL A 66 -15.12 -10.05 -25.87
C VAL A 66 -15.88 -9.12 -26.82
N LYS A 67 -15.83 -9.35 -28.14
CA LYS A 67 -16.67 -8.65 -29.12
C LYS A 67 -18.17 -8.80 -28.90
N ALA A 68 -18.61 -9.88 -28.26
CA ALA A 68 -20.02 -10.08 -27.94
C ALA A 68 -20.46 -9.34 -26.67
N ILE A 69 -19.51 -8.80 -25.88
CA ILE A 69 -19.76 -8.13 -24.60
C ILE A 69 -19.85 -6.61 -24.86
N PRO A 70 -21.02 -5.96 -24.66
CA PRO A 70 -21.17 -4.54 -24.91
C PRO A 70 -20.23 -3.69 -24.04
N LYS A 71 -19.47 -2.80 -24.69
CA LYS A 71 -18.51 -1.88 -24.04
C LYS A 71 -17.36 -2.57 -23.28
N PHE A 72 -16.98 -3.80 -23.64
CA PHE A 72 -15.87 -4.50 -23.00
C PHE A 72 -14.59 -3.64 -22.92
N TRP A 73 -14.06 -3.23 -24.07
CA TRP A 73 -12.81 -2.47 -24.13
C TRP A 73 -12.88 -1.08 -23.48
N PRO A 74 -13.95 -0.27 -23.64
CA PRO A 74 -14.12 0.96 -22.88
C PRO A 74 -14.09 0.77 -21.37
N VAL A 75 -14.73 -0.27 -20.83
CA VAL A 75 -14.72 -0.54 -19.39
C VAL A 75 -13.34 -1.02 -18.94
N ALA A 76 -12.69 -1.92 -19.69
CA ALA A 76 -11.32 -2.36 -19.37
C ALA A 76 -10.31 -1.20 -19.37
N LEU A 77 -10.37 -0.29 -20.35
CA LEU A 77 -9.49 0.88 -20.41
C LEU A 77 -9.76 1.88 -19.28
N MET A 78 -11.04 2.12 -18.93
CA MET A 78 -11.41 3.07 -17.86
C MET A 78 -11.21 2.52 -16.44
N ASN A 79 -11.10 1.20 -16.27
CA ASN A 79 -10.79 0.58 -15.00
C ASN A 79 -9.28 0.52 -14.71
N HIS A 80 -8.41 0.91 -15.65
CA HIS A 80 -6.98 1.06 -15.40
C HIS A 80 -6.67 2.49 -14.94
N GLY A 81 -6.10 2.66 -13.75
CA GLY A 81 -5.86 3.95 -13.09
C GLY A 81 -5.27 5.03 -14.02
N MET A 82 -4.04 4.82 -14.50
CA MET A 82 -3.37 5.79 -15.39
C MET A 82 -4.13 6.11 -16.68
N LEU A 83 -4.77 5.13 -17.33
CA LEU A 83 -5.51 5.38 -18.58
C LEU A 83 -6.81 6.17 -18.33
N ALA A 84 -7.43 6.00 -17.16
CA ALA A 84 -8.60 6.77 -16.77
C ALA A 84 -8.29 8.27 -16.64
N LEU A 85 -7.10 8.63 -16.14
CA LEU A 85 -6.62 10.03 -16.08
C LEU A 85 -6.53 10.65 -17.48
N HIS A 86 -5.94 9.93 -18.44
CA HIS A 86 -5.84 10.42 -19.82
C HIS A 86 -7.17 10.41 -20.59
N ALA A 87 -8.21 9.76 -20.07
CA ALA A 87 -9.58 9.76 -20.60
C ALA A 87 -10.59 10.46 -19.67
N GLN A 88 -10.13 11.42 -18.86
CA GLN A 88 -10.96 12.13 -17.88
C GLN A 88 -12.12 12.94 -18.48
N HIS A 89 -12.01 13.42 -19.72
CA HIS A 89 -13.06 14.22 -20.32
C HIS A 89 -14.31 13.39 -20.66
N ASN A 90 -15.48 13.85 -20.23
CA ASN A 90 -16.78 13.25 -20.58
C ASN A 90 -16.98 13.06 -22.10
N SER A 91 -16.37 13.92 -22.91
CA SER A 91 -16.33 13.85 -24.38
C SER A 91 -15.49 12.67 -24.89
N ASP A 92 -14.35 12.40 -24.27
CA ASP A 92 -13.48 11.26 -24.58
C ASP A 92 -14.17 9.95 -24.22
N GLN A 93 -14.71 9.83 -23.00
CA GLN A 93 -15.46 8.65 -22.55
C GLN A 93 -16.68 8.37 -23.44
N ALA A 94 -17.39 9.42 -23.86
CA ALA A 94 -18.50 9.31 -24.79
C ALA A 94 -18.06 8.80 -26.17
N ALA A 95 -16.91 9.26 -26.70
CA ALA A 95 -16.35 8.74 -27.96
C ALA A 95 -15.81 7.31 -27.82
N LEU A 96 -15.08 7.01 -26.74
CA LEU A 96 -14.59 5.68 -26.39
C LEU A 96 -15.74 4.66 -26.25
N SER A 97 -16.93 5.07 -25.79
CA SER A 97 -18.11 4.16 -25.72
C SER A 97 -18.57 3.57 -27.08
N TYR A 98 -17.99 4.02 -28.19
CA TYR A 98 -18.17 3.47 -29.54
C TYR A 98 -17.07 2.49 -29.98
N LEU A 99 -16.02 2.28 -29.17
CA LEU A 99 -15.01 1.24 -29.38
C LEU A 99 -15.66 -0.14 -29.23
N GLU A 100 -15.57 -0.96 -30.27
CA GLU A 100 -16.07 -2.34 -30.29
C GLU A 100 -14.96 -3.36 -30.03
N ASP A 101 -13.74 -3.07 -30.47
CA ASP A 101 -12.63 -4.01 -30.42
C ASP A 101 -11.27 -3.28 -30.36
N LEU A 102 -10.32 -3.87 -29.64
CA LEU A 102 -8.93 -3.42 -29.55
C LEU A 102 -8.03 -4.61 -29.91
N TRP A 103 -6.99 -4.36 -30.70
CA TRP A 103 -6.05 -5.39 -31.12
C TRP A 103 -4.62 -4.87 -31.14
N ILE A 104 -3.67 -5.78 -30.91
CA ILE A 104 -2.23 -5.52 -31.03
C ILE A 104 -1.63 -6.36 -32.16
N VAL A 105 -0.81 -5.72 -32.99
CA VAL A 105 0.01 -6.35 -34.02
C VAL A 105 1.47 -6.06 -33.70
N ARG A 106 2.14 -6.98 -33.01
CA ARG A 106 3.58 -6.91 -32.71
C ARG A 106 4.42 -7.16 -33.98
N ASP A 107 5.55 -6.47 -34.09
CA ASP A 107 6.46 -6.62 -35.22
C ASP A 107 7.08 -8.05 -35.26
N PRO A 108 7.22 -8.69 -36.43
CA PRO A 108 7.71 -10.06 -36.55
C PRO A 108 9.23 -10.22 -36.36
N VAL A 109 9.99 -9.13 -36.37
CA VAL A 109 11.45 -9.10 -36.13
C VAL A 109 11.72 -8.63 -34.69
N GLU A 110 11.06 -7.56 -34.24
CA GLU A 110 11.24 -6.97 -32.92
C GLU A 110 9.92 -6.97 -32.12
N SER A 111 9.70 -8.01 -31.31
CA SER A 111 8.43 -8.25 -30.58
C SER A 111 8.03 -7.16 -29.58
N ARG A 112 8.99 -6.32 -29.17
CA ARG A 112 8.78 -5.14 -28.33
C ARG A 112 8.11 -3.99 -29.09
N CYS A 113 8.27 -3.92 -30.41
CA CYS A 113 7.58 -2.98 -31.29
C CYS A 113 6.19 -3.50 -31.68
N PHE A 114 5.21 -2.60 -31.84
CA PHE A 114 3.82 -2.98 -32.13
C PHE A 114 2.99 -1.88 -32.78
N THR A 115 1.87 -2.28 -33.39
CA THR A 115 0.75 -1.40 -33.75
C THR A 115 -0.46 -1.74 -32.88
N LEU A 116 -1.03 -0.74 -32.22
CA LEU A 116 -2.36 -0.82 -31.62
C LEU A 116 -3.42 -0.44 -32.64
N GLU A 117 -4.53 -1.19 -32.69
CA GLU A 117 -5.65 -0.99 -33.59
C GLU A 117 -6.97 -0.91 -32.81
N PHE A 118 -7.57 0.28 -32.80
CA PHE A 118 -8.84 0.57 -32.13
C PHE A 118 -9.97 0.60 -33.15
N TYR A 119 -10.90 -0.35 -33.07
CA TYR A 119 -12.01 -0.51 -34.00
C TYR A 119 -13.28 0.12 -33.44
N PHE A 120 -13.77 1.17 -34.10
CA PHE A 120 -14.95 1.92 -33.69
C PHE A 120 -16.13 1.66 -34.63
N LYS A 121 -17.33 1.53 -34.06
CA LYS A 121 -18.57 1.65 -34.83
C LYS A 121 -18.83 3.09 -35.25
N GLU A 122 -19.81 3.29 -36.12
CA GLU A 122 -20.24 4.63 -36.49
C GLU A 122 -20.61 5.45 -35.24
N ASN A 123 -19.92 6.57 -35.07
CA ASN A 123 -19.99 7.42 -33.89
C ASN A 123 -20.19 8.89 -34.31
N PRO A 124 -20.63 9.79 -33.40
CA PRO A 124 -20.92 11.18 -33.75
C PRO A 124 -19.68 12.09 -33.80
N TYR A 125 -18.47 11.58 -33.53
CA TYR A 125 -17.25 12.39 -33.38
C TYR A 125 -16.37 12.41 -34.64
N PHE A 126 -16.03 11.22 -35.16
CA PHE A 126 -15.14 11.06 -36.31
C PHE A 126 -15.65 10.01 -37.29
N SER A 127 -15.02 9.95 -38.47
CA SER A 127 -15.44 9.07 -39.58
C SER A 127 -14.60 7.80 -39.72
N ASN A 128 -13.48 7.71 -39.00
CA ASN A 128 -12.59 6.54 -39.02
C ASN A 128 -13.25 5.34 -38.32
N THR A 129 -13.24 4.19 -38.99
CA THR A 129 -13.66 2.91 -38.40
C THR A 129 -12.53 2.21 -37.65
N VAL A 130 -11.27 2.58 -37.92
CA VAL A 130 -10.09 2.10 -37.20
C VAL A 130 -9.15 3.28 -36.97
N LEU A 131 -8.73 3.49 -35.72
CA LEU A 131 -7.59 4.34 -35.37
C LEU A 131 -6.40 3.45 -35.02
N LYS A 132 -5.19 3.88 -35.39
CA LYS A 132 -3.96 3.11 -35.16
C LYS A 132 -2.89 3.94 -34.46
N LYS A 133 -2.07 3.31 -33.63
CA LYS A 133 -0.81 3.89 -33.13
C LYS A 133 0.29 2.87 -33.42
N GLU A 134 1.26 3.23 -34.25
CA GLU A 134 2.36 2.34 -34.65
C GLU A 134 3.66 2.79 -33.97
N TYR A 135 4.27 1.88 -33.20
CA TYR A 135 5.61 1.98 -32.62
C TYR A 135 6.52 1.18 -33.55
N LYS A 136 7.00 1.85 -34.61
CA LYS A 136 7.66 1.18 -35.72
C LYS A 136 9.11 0.88 -35.38
N TYR A 137 9.52 -0.37 -35.59
CA TYR A 137 10.92 -0.75 -35.46
C TYR A 137 11.81 -0.06 -36.52
N VAL A 138 12.88 0.57 -36.05
CA VAL A 138 13.94 1.17 -36.85
C VAL A 138 15.22 0.37 -36.54
N PRO A 139 15.65 -0.55 -37.42
CA PRO A 139 16.84 -1.34 -37.15
C PRO A 139 18.09 -0.45 -37.14
N PRO A 140 18.96 -0.55 -36.12
CA PRO A 140 20.21 0.20 -36.06
C PRO A 140 21.20 -0.27 -37.15
N PRO A 141 22.27 0.51 -37.43
CA PRO A 141 23.27 0.14 -38.44
C PRO A 141 23.98 -1.17 -38.08
N VAL A 142 23.78 -2.21 -38.89
CA VAL A 142 24.31 -3.55 -38.63
C VAL A 142 25.82 -3.60 -38.89
N GLU A 143 26.61 -3.87 -37.84
CA GLU A 143 28.04 -4.21 -37.94
C GLU A 143 28.21 -5.53 -38.73
N SER A 144 29.26 -5.65 -39.56
CA SER A 144 29.36 -6.73 -40.57
C SER A 144 29.47 -8.16 -40.02
N ASP A 145 29.66 -8.32 -38.71
CA ASP A 145 29.83 -9.61 -38.03
C ASP A 145 28.67 -10.00 -37.09
N ASP A 146 27.63 -9.16 -36.96
CA ASP A 146 26.45 -9.49 -36.13
C ASP A 146 25.64 -10.64 -36.77
N LYS A 147 25.64 -11.79 -36.09
CA LYS A 147 25.05 -13.05 -36.59
C LYS A 147 24.03 -13.58 -35.59
N PRO A 148 22.83 -13.99 -36.05
CA PRO A 148 21.84 -14.58 -35.17
C PRO A 148 22.31 -15.92 -34.60
N ASP A 149 21.96 -16.15 -33.34
CA ASP A 149 22.10 -17.43 -32.65
C ASP A 149 20.98 -18.43 -33.04
N ALA A 150 20.87 -19.53 -32.28
CA ALA A 150 19.90 -20.59 -32.54
C ALA A 150 18.43 -20.15 -32.37
N ASP A 151 18.17 -19.10 -31.58
CA ASP A 151 16.84 -18.53 -31.33
C ASP A 151 16.56 -17.30 -32.22
N GLY A 152 17.47 -17.00 -33.17
CA GLY A 152 17.35 -15.87 -34.08
C GLY A 152 17.62 -14.52 -33.42
N ILE A 153 18.40 -14.51 -32.34
CA ILE A 153 18.77 -13.30 -31.59
C ILE A 153 20.19 -12.89 -31.98
N THR A 154 20.38 -11.62 -32.30
CA THR A 154 21.69 -11.03 -32.60
C THR A 154 22.18 -10.18 -31.42
N GLU A 155 23.46 -9.82 -31.37
CA GLU A 155 23.98 -8.99 -30.27
C GLU A 155 23.31 -7.61 -30.27
N THR A 156 23.08 -7.05 -31.47
CA THR A 156 22.42 -5.75 -31.63
C THR A 156 20.94 -5.78 -31.18
N MET A 157 20.26 -6.93 -31.18
CA MET A 157 18.92 -7.06 -30.59
C MET A 157 18.91 -7.02 -29.06
N LEU A 158 20.04 -7.35 -28.40
CA LEU A 158 20.18 -7.26 -26.95
C LEU A 158 20.42 -5.81 -26.47
N GLU A 159 20.98 -4.98 -27.35
CA GLU A 159 21.32 -3.57 -27.10
C GLU A 159 20.20 -2.59 -27.53
N PHE A 160 18.96 -3.09 -27.59
CA PHE A 160 17.76 -2.34 -28.00
C PHE A 160 17.51 -1.11 -27.11
N SER A 161 17.19 0.03 -27.73
CA SER A 161 16.76 1.25 -27.05
C SER A 161 15.50 1.80 -27.71
N TRP A 162 14.50 2.16 -26.89
CA TRP A 162 13.25 2.77 -27.36
C TRP A 162 13.49 4.09 -28.12
N GLU A 163 14.39 4.94 -27.63
CA GLU A 163 14.74 6.24 -28.24
C GLU A 163 15.39 6.10 -29.62
N ARG A 164 16.17 5.02 -29.82
CA ARG A 164 17.00 4.82 -31.02
C ARG A 164 16.31 3.93 -32.06
N ASP A 165 15.66 2.87 -31.61
CA ASP A 165 15.19 1.77 -32.44
C ASP A 165 13.66 1.75 -32.62
N VAL A 166 12.93 2.71 -32.04
CA VAL A 166 11.47 2.81 -32.18
C VAL A 166 11.08 4.20 -32.66
N GLN A 167 10.23 4.25 -33.69
CA GLN A 167 9.63 5.47 -34.18
C GLN A 167 8.10 5.41 -34.03
N PRO A 168 7.54 6.02 -32.97
CA PRO A 168 6.11 6.26 -32.85
C PRO A 168 5.56 7.08 -34.04
N GLN A 169 4.37 6.74 -34.51
CA GLN A 169 3.69 7.42 -35.61
C GLN A 169 2.31 7.95 -35.22
N ALA A 170 2.02 9.17 -35.66
CA ALA A 170 0.70 9.78 -35.56
C ALA A 170 -0.27 9.20 -36.60
N THR A 171 -1.51 8.96 -36.19
CA THR A 171 -2.67 8.73 -37.06
C THR A 171 -3.61 9.93 -36.99
N LYS A 172 -3.83 10.55 -38.15
CA LYS A 172 -4.83 11.62 -38.31
C LYS A 172 -6.25 11.10 -38.02
N ILE A 173 -7.03 11.87 -37.29
CA ILE A 173 -8.46 11.61 -37.07
C ILE A 173 -9.30 12.49 -38.03
N ASP A 174 -10.23 11.86 -38.73
CA ASP A 174 -11.19 12.52 -39.62
C ASP A 174 -12.44 12.92 -38.84
N TRP A 175 -12.26 13.90 -37.95
CA TRP A 175 -13.31 14.56 -37.16
C TRP A 175 -14.45 15.07 -38.06
N LYS A 176 -15.70 14.89 -37.61
CA LYS A 176 -16.90 15.24 -38.40
C LYS A 176 -17.13 16.75 -38.51
N ASP A 177 -16.80 17.50 -37.46
CA ASP A 177 -16.77 18.97 -37.44
C ASP A 177 -15.93 19.50 -36.25
N ASP A 178 -15.66 20.81 -36.24
CA ASP A 178 -14.86 21.48 -35.20
C ASP A 178 -15.43 21.33 -33.77
N SER A 179 -16.75 21.18 -33.59
CA SER A 179 -17.38 20.94 -32.27
C SER A 179 -17.34 19.47 -31.83
N LYS A 180 -16.70 18.63 -32.64
CA LYS A 180 -16.44 17.21 -32.38
C LYS A 180 -14.96 16.86 -32.34
N ASN A 181 -14.10 17.78 -32.74
CA ASN A 181 -12.66 17.62 -32.70
C ASN A 181 -12.16 17.71 -31.25
N LEU A 182 -11.96 16.56 -30.61
CA LEU A 182 -11.64 16.50 -29.17
C LEU A 182 -10.22 16.98 -28.86
N THR A 183 -9.26 16.75 -29.76
CA THR A 183 -7.88 17.25 -29.65
C THR A 183 -7.80 18.77 -29.79
N LYS A 184 -8.74 19.39 -30.52
CA LYS A 184 -8.88 20.86 -30.60
C LYS A 184 -9.64 21.46 -29.42
N LEU A 185 -10.60 20.72 -28.85
CA LEU A 185 -11.39 21.18 -27.68
C LEU A 185 -10.62 21.02 -26.36
N HIS A 186 -9.78 20.00 -26.27
CA HIS A 186 -8.89 19.69 -25.15
C HIS A 186 -7.49 19.42 -25.72
N PRO A 187 -6.76 20.47 -26.14
CA PRO A 187 -5.39 20.32 -26.62
C PRO A 187 -4.48 19.83 -25.51
N ARG A 188 -3.38 19.19 -25.89
CA ARG A 188 -2.24 18.92 -25.00
C ARG A 188 -1.43 20.20 -24.84
N VAL A 189 -1.06 20.56 -23.62
CA VAL A 189 -0.28 21.77 -23.29
C VAL A 189 1.15 21.38 -22.93
N LYS A 190 2.12 22.18 -23.36
CA LYS A 190 3.52 22.17 -22.90
C LYS A 190 3.82 23.58 -22.43
N ASP A 191 4.47 23.72 -21.27
CA ASP A 191 4.71 25.03 -20.67
C ASP A 191 5.93 25.72 -21.29
N ASP A 192 7.02 24.99 -21.49
CA ASP A 192 8.21 25.44 -22.22
C ASP A 192 8.52 24.57 -23.47
N GLU A 193 9.21 25.15 -24.45
CA GLU A 193 9.65 24.43 -25.68
C GLU A 193 10.79 23.43 -25.43
N GLU A 194 11.43 23.47 -24.25
CA GLU A 194 12.52 22.57 -23.85
C GLU A 194 12.05 21.39 -22.97
N ASP A 195 10.77 21.34 -22.56
CA ASP A 195 10.22 20.24 -21.76
C ASP A 195 9.69 19.08 -22.63
N ASP A 196 10.24 17.89 -22.39
CA ASP A 196 9.82 16.67 -23.07
C ASP A 196 8.41 16.21 -22.61
N MET A 197 8.03 16.50 -21.35
CA MET A 197 6.74 16.15 -20.76
C MET A 197 5.69 17.27 -20.91
N PRO A 198 4.46 16.98 -21.33
CA PRO A 198 3.36 17.95 -21.36
C PRO A 198 2.74 18.16 -19.97
N SER A 199 2.48 19.41 -19.60
CA SER A 199 1.82 19.82 -18.35
C SER A 199 0.35 19.41 -18.31
N GLU A 200 -0.40 19.62 -19.40
CA GLU A 200 -1.74 19.06 -19.55
C GLU A 200 -1.77 17.96 -20.62
N GLY A 201 -2.19 16.75 -20.26
CA GLY A 201 -2.29 15.62 -21.19
C GLY A 201 -3.30 15.80 -22.34
N GLY A 202 -4.29 16.68 -22.15
CA GLY A 202 -5.36 16.98 -23.10
C GLY A 202 -6.43 15.88 -23.23
N SER A 203 -7.15 15.86 -24.35
CA SER A 203 -8.02 14.74 -24.75
C SER A 203 -7.21 13.45 -24.96
N PHE A 204 -7.78 12.30 -24.58
CA PHE A 204 -7.23 10.97 -24.90
C PHE A 204 -6.84 10.84 -26.37
N PHE A 205 -7.63 11.43 -27.29
CA PHE A 205 -7.39 11.29 -28.73
C PHE A 205 -6.13 12.00 -29.24
N ASN A 206 -5.48 12.84 -28.42
CA ASN A 206 -4.13 13.36 -28.71
C ASN A 206 -3.11 12.21 -28.81
N PHE A 207 -3.35 11.09 -28.12
CA PHE A 207 -2.58 9.85 -28.27
C PHE A 207 -2.42 9.44 -29.73
N PHE A 208 -3.45 9.60 -30.57
CA PHE A 208 -3.37 9.24 -31.99
C PHE A 208 -2.79 10.36 -32.85
N GLU A 209 -3.20 11.62 -32.66
CA GLU A 209 -2.80 12.71 -33.59
C GLU A 209 -1.39 13.25 -33.34
N VAL A 210 -0.79 12.97 -32.17
CA VAL A 210 0.61 13.25 -31.86
C VAL A 210 1.46 12.00 -32.09
N ALA A 211 2.68 12.16 -32.62
CA ALA A 211 3.59 11.03 -32.84
C ALA A 211 4.15 10.52 -31.50
N GLU A 212 4.75 11.42 -30.72
CA GLU A 212 5.21 11.20 -29.36
C GLU A 212 4.13 10.59 -28.45
N ASP A 213 4.58 9.81 -27.47
CA ASP A 213 3.75 9.21 -26.44
C ASP A 213 4.41 9.38 -25.06
N PRO A 214 4.55 10.62 -24.56
CA PRO A 214 5.32 10.93 -23.36
C PRO A 214 4.72 10.35 -22.07
N PHE A 215 3.48 9.87 -22.12
CA PHE A 215 2.78 9.23 -21.00
C PHE A 215 2.74 7.69 -21.14
N ASP A 216 3.51 7.12 -22.08
CA ASP A 216 3.61 5.68 -22.36
C ASP A 216 2.28 4.93 -22.57
N ILE A 217 1.20 5.66 -22.93
CA ILE A 217 -0.17 5.15 -23.07
C ILE A 217 -0.21 3.89 -23.94
N GLY A 218 0.52 3.86 -25.04
CA GLY A 218 0.56 2.71 -25.94
C GLY A 218 1.37 1.54 -25.39
N VAL A 219 2.42 1.79 -24.61
CA VAL A 219 3.20 0.75 -23.93
C VAL A 219 2.36 0.10 -22.83
N THR A 220 1.69 0.90 -22.00
CA THR A 220 0.73 0.46 -20.98
C THR A 220 -0.39 -0.37 -21.61
N ILE A 221 -1.02 0.10 -22.68
CA ILE A 221 -2.09 -0.66 -23.35
C ILE A 221 -1.55 -1.96 -23.96
N ALA A 222 -0.39 -1.95 -24.60
CA ALA A 222 0.15 -3.11 -25.32
C ALA A 222 0.63 -4.26 -24.42
N ASN A 223 1.01 -3.93 -23.19
CA ASN A 223 1.70 -4.84 -22.28
C ASN A 223 0.89 -5.11 -21.01
N ASP A 224 0.12 -4.16 -20.50
CA ASP A 224 -0.69 -4.35 -19.30
C ASP A 224 -2.16 -4.65 -19.65
N VAL A 225 -2.89 -3.62 -20.12
CA VAL A 225 -4.35 -3.74 -20.37
C VAL A 225 -4.68 -4.75 -21.45
N PHE A 226 -3.89 -4.86 -22.52
CA PHE A 226 -4.23 -5.80 -23.58
C PHE A 226 -4.08 -7.27 -23.13
N PRO A 227 -3.01 -7.71 -22.44
CA PRO A 227 -2.99 -9.03 -21.81
C PRO A 227 -4.11 -9.24 -20.78
N GLU A 228 -4.25 -8.37 -19.79
CA GLU A 228 -5.14 -8.58 -18.64
C GLU A 228 -6.53 -7.95 -18.78
N ALA A 229 -6.96 -7.70 -20.03
CA ALA A 229 -8.22 -7.02 -20.37
C ALA A 229 -9.48 -7.58 -19.70
N ILE A 230 -9.48 -8.87 -19.33
CA ILE A 230 -10.58 -9.52 -18.63
C ILE A 230 -10.62 -9.07 -17.17
N GLU A 231 -9.48 -9.06 -16.48
CA GLU A 231 -9.40 -8.66 -15.07
C GLU A 231 -9.70 -7.16 -14.90
N TYR A 232 -9.21 -6.32 -15.82
CA TYR A 232 -9.64 -4.92 -15.87
C TYR A 232 -11.15 -4.77 -16.15
N PHE A 233 -11.72 -5.53 -17.09
CA PHE A 233 -13.16 -5.47 -17.35
C PHE A 233 -14.02 -5.92 -16.15
N LEU A 234 -13.55 -6.93 -15.40
CA LEU A 234 -14.21 -7.42 -14.19
C LEU A 234 -13.97 -6.52 -12.97
N GLY A 235 -12.99 -5.62 -13.03
CA GLY A 235 -12.62 -4.71 -11.93
C GLY A 235 -11.69 -5.35 -10.89
N HIS A 236 -11.00 -6.44 -11.24
CA HIS A 236 -10.07 -7.14 -10.34
C HIS A 236 -8.64 -6.58 -10.36
N ALA A 237 -8.23 -5.93 -11.46
CA ALA A 237 -6.88 -5.40 -11.67
C ALA A 237 -6.79 -3.86 -11.59
N GLY A 238 -7.89 -3.18 -11.27
CA GLY A 238 -8.04 -1.72 -11.42
C GLY A 238 -7.94 -0.89 -10.14
N GLY A 239 -7.31 -1.42 -9.08
CA GLY A 239 -7.49 -0.92 -7.71
C GLY A 239 -6.40 0.02 -7.17
N ASP A 240 -5.13 -0.17 -7.56
CA ASP A 240 -4.03 0.20 -6.67
C ASP A 240 -2.97 1.18 -7.26
N ASP A 241 -3.09 1.61 -8.53
CA ASP A 241 -2.09 2.47 -9.20
C ASP A 241 -2.63 3.87 -9.60
N VAL A 242 -2.91 4.73 -8.62
CA VAL A 242 -2.96 6.20 -8.80
C VAL A 242 -2.39 6.90 -7.56
N ASP A 243 -1.06 6.89 -7.43
CA ASP A 243 -0.36 7.89 -6.63
C ASP A 243 -0.71 9.28 -7.17
N SER A 244 -1.27 10.11 -6.29
CA SER A 244 -1.86 11.41 -6.62
C SER A 244 -1.03 12.54 -6.00
N ASP A 245 0.21 12.68 -6.46
CA ASP A 245 0.95 13.94 -6.32
C ASP A 245 0.27 14.99 -7.23
N GLU A 246 -0.81 15.62 -6.74
CA GLU A 246 -1.32 16.88 -7.29
C GLU A 246 -0.73 18.03 -6.46
N GLU A 247 0.14 18.83 -7.08
CA GLU A 247 0.69 20.04 -6.47
C GLU A 247 -0.41 21.12 -6.37
N ASP A 248 -0.64 21.65 -5.17
CA ASP A 248 -1.52 22.80 -4.95
C ASP A 248 -0.90 24.07 -5.58
N GLU A 249 -1.35 24.47 -6.78
CA GLU A 249 -1.08 25.82 -7.29
C GLU A 249 -1.82 26.86 -6.43
N GLU A 250 -1.08 27.54 -5.54
CA GLU A 250 -1.61 28.64 -4.75
C GLU A 250 -2.12 29.79 -5.64
N SER A 251 -3.38 30.18 -5.46
CA SER A 251 -3.96 31.34 -6.12
C SER A 251 -3.44 32.65 -5.51
N ASP A 252 -2.48 33.26 -6.20
CA ASP A 252 -1.88 34.54 -5.86
C ASP A 252 -2.87 35.72 -6.05
N ASP A 253 -3.61 36.13 -5.00
CA ASP A 253 -4.43 37.37 -5.03
C ASP A 253 -4.91 37.87 -3.63
N GLU A 254 -4.00 38.31 -2.73
CA GLU A 254 -4.36 39.30 -1.69
C GLU A 254 -3.50 40.57 -1.78
N ASN A 255 -4.09 41.57 -2.43
CA ASN A 255 -3.54 42.90 -2.66
C ASN A 255 -3.65 43.77 -1.39
N GLU A 256 -2.56 44.39 -0.94
CA GLU A 256 -2.53 45.22 0.27
C GLU A 256 -3.40 46.49 0.13
N GLU A 257 -4.52 46.60 0.87
CA GLU A 257 -5.30 47.86 0.93
C GLU A 257 -4.59 48.93 1.79
N GLU A 258 -3.84 49.83 1.15
CA GLU A 258 -3.39 51.08 1.77
C GLU A 258 -4.60 52.02 2.03
N ILE A 259 -4.83 52.36 3.29
CA ILE A 259 -5.93 53.23 3.71
C ILE A 259 -5.56 54.71 3.51
N ASP A 260 -6.11 55.35 2.46
CA ASP A 260 -6.16 56.83 2.37
C ASP A 260 -7.56 57.40 2.65
N LEU A 261 -7.59 58.50 3.39
CA LEU A 261 -8.76 59.14 3.96
C LEU A 261 -8.99 60.52 3.34
N GLU A 262 -9.84 60.65 2.30
CA GLU A 262 -10.66 61.86 2.14
C GLU A 262 -11.84 61.80 1.13
N LYS A 263 -12.99 62.31 1.59
CA LYS A 263 -14.19 62.79 0.84
C LYS A 263 -15.27 61.75 0.40
N PRO A 264 -16.56 62.17 0.24
CA PRO A 264 -17.69 61.25 0.47
C PRO A 264 -18.66 61.00 -0.71
N ARG A 265 -19.04 59.72 -0.89
CA ARG A 265 -20.32 59.12 -1.37
C ARG A 265 -21.03 59.72 -2.62
N PRO A 266 -21.59 58.85 -3.49
CA PRO A 266 -23.04 58.59 -3.39
C PRO A 266 -23.50 57.13 -3.57
N LYS A 267 -24.69 56.81 -3.03
CA LYS A 267 -25.36 55.48 -3.11
C LYS A 267 -26.10 55.24 -4.44
N LYS A 268 -26.18 53.97 -4.89
CA LYS A 268 -27.31 53.31 -5.62
C LYS A 268 -26.88 51.88 -6.03
N GLN A 269 -27.72 50.85 -6.22
CA GLN A 269 -29.10 50.56 -5.76
C GLN A 269 -29.36 49.04 -5.97
N LYS A 270 -30.02 48.33 -5.04
CA LYS A 270 -30.42 46.91 -5.23
C LYS A 270 -31.40 46.72 -6.39
N LYS A 271 -31.32 45.59 -7.11
CA LYS A 271 -32.47 44.99 -7.82
C LYS A 271 -32.36 43.47 -8.04
N ALA A 272 -33.44 42.79 -7.68
CA ALA A 272 -33.90 41.45 -8.07
C ALA A 272 -35.45 41.46 -7.85
N PRO A 273 -36.25 40.43 -8.18
CA PRO A 273 -36.08 39.32 -9.14
C PRO A 273 -37.29 39.20 -10.13
N SER A 274 -37.29 38.17 -11.00
CA SER A 274 -38.50 37.61 -11.66
C SER A 274 -38.16 36.30 -12.38
N SER A 275 -38.95 35.22 -12.53
CA SER A 275 -40.02 34.56 -11.75
C SER A 275 -40.79 33.60 -12.70
N GLN A 276 -40.38 32.32 -12.78
CA GLN A 276 -41.20 31.12 -13.10
C GLN A 276 -41.97 31.03 -14.46
N PRO A 277 -42.57 29.88 -14.88
CA PRO A 277 -42.85 28.63 -14.13
C PRO A 277 -42.55 27.25 -14.81
N ASN A 278 -42.06 26.31 -13.98
CA ASN A 278 -42.61 24.96 -13.68
C ASN A 278 -43.37 24.13 -14.76
N ARG A 279 -42.93 22.87 -15.04
CA ARG A 279 -43.72 21.62 -14.79
C ARG A 279 -43.02 20.30 -15.22
N TYR A 280 -43.02 19.32 -14.30
CA TYR A 280 -43.04 17.83 -14.42
C TYR A 280 -42.34 17.09 -15.59
N LEU A 281 -41.50 16.11 -15.25
CA LEU A 281 -41.90 14.68 -15.24
C LEU A 281 -40.84 13.79 -14.54
N THR A 282 -41.28 12.84 -13.72
CA THR A 282 -40.47 11.73 -13.19
C THR A 282 -40.62 10.48 -14.07
N PRO A 283 -39.60 9.59 -14.12
CA PRO A 283 -39.81 8.19 -14.46
C PRO A 283 -39.87 7.31 -13.19
N SER A 284 -40.81 6.36 -13.17
CA SER A 284 -40.97 5.38 -12.10
C SER A 284 -40.27 4.05 -12.42
N ARG A 285 -40.01 3.26 -11.37
CA ARG A 285 -39.54 1.86 -11.45
C ARG A 285 -40.37 1.02 -12.43
N ARG A 286 -39.71 0.22 -13.27
CA ARG A 286 -40.04 -1.21 -13.55
C ARG A 286 -39.08 -1.85 -14.56
N ALA A 287 -38.33 -2.85 -14.08
CA ALA A 287 -37.76 -3.93 -14.89
C ALA A 287 -37.33 -5.07 -13.96
N SER A 288 -38.30 -5.69 -13.28
CA SER A 288 -38.16 -7.05 -12.76
C SER A 288 -38.92 -8.00 -13.69
N ASP A 289 -38.56 -9.27 -13.64
CA ASP A 289 -39.19 -10.41 -14.35
C ASP A 289 -38.74 -10.62 -15.81
N LEU A 290 -37.66 -11.40 -15.98
CA LEU A 290 -37.62 -12.48 -16.97
C LEU A 290 -36.49 -13.48 -16.68
N LEU A 291 -36.85 -14.77 -16.68
CA LEU A 291 -36.00 -15.98 -16.67
C LEU A 291 -35.40 -16.43 -15.32
N ASP A 292 -36.27 -17.02 -14.50
CA ASP A 292 -35.92 -18.17 -13.66
C ASP A 292 -35.82 -19.46 -14.52
N GLY A 293 -34.88 -20.34 -14.17
CA GLY A 293 -34.97 -21.78 -14.49
C GLY A 293 -33.87 -22.39 -15.37
N VAL A 294 -32.85 -23.00 -14.75
CA VAL A 294 -32.57 -24.45 -14.75
C VAL A 294 -31.44 -24.72 -13.72
N LEU A 295 -31.59 -25.76 -12.89
CA LEU A 295 -30.61 -26.17 -11.89
C LEU A 295 -29.75 -27.35 -12.37
N SER A 296 -28.42 -27.15 -12.43
CA SER A 296 -27.34 -28.15 -12.25
C SER A 296 -27.26 -29.36 -13.23
N PRO A 297 -26.16 -30.17 -13.22
CA PRO A 297 -24.79 -29.90 -12.75
C PRO A 297 -23.73 -30.14 -13.86
N PHE A 298 -22.59 -29.43 -13.83
CA PHE A 298 -21.34 -29.94 -14.41
C PHE A 298 -20.12 -29.39 -13.65
N SER A 299 -19.49 -30.27 -12.88
CA SER A 299 -18.08 -30.14 -12.48
C SER A 299 -17.18 -30.76 -13.56
N ILE A 300 -15.87 -30.48 -13.46
CA ILE A 300 -14.71 -31.13 -14.14
C ILE A 300 -14.15 -30.37 -15.38
N LEU A 301 -12.85 -30.04 -15.28
CA LEU A 301 -11.92 -29.47 -16.28
C LEU A 301 -12.26 -28.04 -16.78
N HIS A 302 -11.43 -27.02 -16.55
CA HIS A 302 -10.05 -26.96 -17.06
C HIS A 302 -9.07 -26.12 -16.22
N ASN A 303 -7.80 -26.52 -16.29
CA ASN A 303 -6.62 -25.74 -15.96
C ASN A 303 -5.85 -25.47 -17.28
N LEU A 304 -4.94 -24.48 -17.33
CA LEU A 304 -3.99 -24.07 -18.41
C LEU A 304 -4.29 -22.78 -19.22
N THR A 305 -3.17 -22.10 -19.54
CA THR A 305 -2.95 -20.85 -20.32
C THR A 305 -3.28 -19.54 -19.59
N SER A 306 -2.37 -18.58 -19.39
CA SER A 306 -0.88 -18.46 -19.56
C SER A 306 -0.41 -17.26 -18.70
N PHE A 307 0.75 -17.18 -18.04
CA PHE A 307 2.14 -17.29 -18.53
C PHE A 307 2.52 -16.34 -19.69
N ALA A 308 2.28 -15.02 -19.55
CA ALA A 308 2.69 -14.05 -20.60
C ALA A 308 2.91 -12.56 -20.20
N LEU A 309 3.32 -12.19 -18.97
CA LEU A 309 3.82 -10.82 -18.70
C LEU A 309 4.84 -10.68 -17.56
N TYR A 310 5.95 -11.42 -17.60
CA TYR A 310 6.91 -11.43 -16.49
C TYR A 310 7.94 -10.27 -16.50
N ARG A 311 7.92 -9.29 -17.43
CA ARG A 311 9.16 -8.53 -17.75
C ARG A 311 9.18 -7.05 -18.20
N LEU A 312 8.08 -6.30 -18.35
CA LEU A 312 8.18 -4.98 -19.04
C LEU A 312 8.26 -3.68 -18.20
N VAL A 313 8.67 -3.72 -16.92
CA VAL A 313 9.17 -2.50 -16.23
C VAL A 313 10.49 -2.77 -15.47
N MET A 314 11.40 -3.54 -16.09
CA MET A 314 12.73 -3.83 -15.54
C MET A 314 13.89 -3.39 -16.46
N LYS A 315 13.64 -2.45 -17.39
CA LYS A 315 14.62 -1.61 -18.10
C LYS A 315 13.96 -0.53 -18.99
N LEU A 316 13.83 0.67 -18.46
CA LEU A 316 14.16 1.90 -19.19
C LEU A 316 15.52 2.34 -18.62
N ALA A 317 16.58 2.16 -19.40
CA ALA A 317 17.95 2.41 -18.93
C ALA A 317 18.87 2.90 -20.06
N ALA A 318 18.78 4.21 -20.31
CA ALA A 318 19.84 5.13 -20.75
C ALA A 318 20.59 4.90 -22.07
N VAL A 319 20.50 5.89 -22.98
CA VAL A 319 21.69 6.39 -23.71
C VAL A 319 21.78 7.92 -23.70
N SER A 320 22.60 8.47 -22.79
CA SER A 320 23.39 9.67 -23.08
C SER A 320 24.68 9.69 -22.29
N ALA A 321 25.65 8.88 -22.74
CA ALA A 321 26.97 8.78 -22.16
C ALA A 321 27.96 9.75 -22.83
N VAL A 322 28.08 10.99 -22.34
CA VAL A 322 29.37 11.71 -22.13
C VAL A 322 29.19 12.83 -21.09
N ALA A 323 29.30 12.52 -19.79
CA ALA A 323 29.91 13.38 -18.74
C ALA A 323 29.76 12.75 -17.34
N LEU A 324 30.81 12.10 -16.83
CA LEU A 324 30.96 11.76 -15.41
C LEU A 324 32.12 12.58 -14.82
N PRO A 325 32.17 12.86 -13.49
CA PRO A 325 31.35 12.28 -12.43
C PRO A 325 30.67 13.30 -11.49
N ALA A 326 29.35 13.23 -11.33
CA ALA A 326 28.63 13.70 -10.14
C ALA A 326 27.17 13.19 -10.14
N LEU A 327 26.92 12.00 -9.55
CA LEU A 327 25.64 11.55 -8.97
C LEU A 327 25.76 10.08 -8.55
N VAL A 328 26.00 9.86 -7.25
CA VAL A 328 25.85 8.56 -6.57
C VAL A 328 25.35 8.86 -5.16
N SER A 329 24.07 8.60 -4.87
CA SER A 329 23.47 8.25 -3.57
C SER A 329 22.00 8.68 -3.50
N ALA A 330 21.08 7.74 -3.69
CA ALA A 330 19.76 7.70 -3.06
C ALA A 330 19.28 6.24 -3.12
N HIS A 331 18.61 5.78 -2.06
CA HIS A 331 18.23 4.37 -1.80
C HIS A 331 19.42 3.46 -1.46
N GLY A 332 19.55 3.16 -0.16
CA GLY A 332 20.59 2.32 0.41
C GLY A 332 21.58 3.08 1.31
N LEU A 333 21.17 3.38 2.55
CA LEU A 333 21.82 2.93 3.79
C LEU A 333 21.34 3.73 5.02
N ARG A 334 21.02 3.01 6.10
CA ARG A 334 20.87 3.56 7.45
C ARG A 334 22.28 3.72 8.07
N ASP A 335 22.56 4.92 8.60
CA ASP A 335 23.61 5.27 9.58
C ASP A 335 25.07 5.36 9.10
N VAL A 336 25.94 6.24 9.64
CA VAL A 336 26.15 6.58 11.07
C VAL A 336 26.55 8.06 11.28
N HIS A 337 26.10 8.71 12.37
CA HIS A 337 26.98 9.56 13.21
C HIS A 337 26.39 9.98 14.59
N HIS A 338 26.94 9.38 15.65
CA HIS A 338 27.37 10.12 16.84
C HIS A 338 28.90 10.42 16.69
N ALA A 339 29.58 11.25 17.48
CA ALA A 339 29.28 11.77 18.81
C ALA A 339 29.97 13.12 19.09
N ARG A 340 29.59 13.78 20.19
CA ARG A 340 30.37 14.87 20.78
C ARG A 340 30.39 14.77 22.31
N GLN A 341 31.43 14.17 22.90
CA GLN A 341 31.87 14.52 24.27
C GLN A 341 33.32 14.09 24.58
N ALA A 342 33.89 14.74 25.60
CA ALA A 342 35.31 15.00 25.77
C ALA A 342 36.21 13.84 26.28
N ALA A 343 37.32 13.66 25.58
CA ALA A 343 38.71 13.59 26.09
C ALA A 343 39.14 12.64 27.26
N ALA A 344 39.93 11.62 26.87
CA ALA A 344 41.27 11.28 27.40
C ALA A 344 41.44 10.45 28.71
N PRO A 345 42.60 9.76 28.91
CA PRO A 345 43.35 8.93 27.94
C PRO A 345 44.04 7.64 28.49
N ALA A 346 44.49 6.81 27.54
CA ALA A 346 45.72 5.99 27.52
C ALA A 346 45.88 4.69 28.37
N GLY A 347 46.32 3.62 27.67
CA GLY A 347 46.91 2.39 28.24
C GLY A 347 47.28 1.38 27.13
N SER A 348 48.56 1.12 26.91
CA SER A 348 49.10 0.33 25.78
C SER A 348 49.47 -1.13 26.12
N ALA A 349 49.39 -2.06 25.15
CA ALA A 349 50.56 -2.76 24.56
C ALA A 349 50.29 -4.19 23.98
N SER A 350 51.01 -4.46 22.87
CA SER A 350 51.62 -5.75 22.42
C SER A 350 50.78 -6.98 21.99
N SER A 351 50.99 -7.34 20.71
CA SER A 351 50.89 -8.67 20.05
C SER A 351 51.99 -9.65 20.56
N PRO A 352 52.24 -10.89 20.01
CA PRO A 352 51.93 -11.42 18.66
C PRO A 352 51.45 -12.91 18.56
N ALA A 353 51.32 -13.38 17.32
CA ALA A 353 50.79 -14.69 16.90
C ALA A 353 51.81 -15.85 16.90
N ALA A 354 51.28 -17.09 16.78
CA ALA A 354 52.00 -18.27 16.24
C ALA A 354 51.02 -19.33 15.69
N SER A 355 51.48 -20.15 14.75
CA SER A 355 50.73 -21.15 13.97
C SER A 355 51.03 -22.60 14.36
N GLY A 356 50.24 -23.58 13.88
CA GLY A 356 50.51 -25.02 14.06
C GLY A 356 49.56 -25.92 13.24
N THR A 357 50.06 -27.06 12.73
CA THR A 357 49.42 -27.86 11.65
C THR A 357 49.39 -29.38 11.87
N ALA A 358 48.41 -30.03 11.20
CA ALA A 358 48.48 -31.32 10.46
C ALA A 358 48.12 -32.71 11.08
N SER A 359 47.40 -33.50 10.24
CA SER A 359 47.32 -34.98 10.09
C SER A 359 46.54 -35.83 11.12
N GLY A 360 45.96 -37.01 10.79
CA GLY A 360 45.80 -37.72 9.51
C GLY A 360 45.42 -39.23 9.65
N SER A 361 45.11 -39.92 8.53
CA SER A 361 44.73 -41.37 8.36
C SER A 361 43.22 -41.71 8.55
N ALA A 362 42.44 -42.34 7.63
CA ALA A 362 42.62 -43.42 6.62
C ALA A 362 42.63 -44.86 7.19
N ALA A 363 42.10 -45.93 6.57
CA ALA A 363 41.12 -46.16 5.48
C ALA A 363 40.86 -47.69 5.30
N THR A 364 39.77 -48.14 4.64
CA THR A 364 39.70 -49.42 3.85
C THR A 364 38.41 -49.56 3.03
N ALA A 365 38.44 -50.29 1.90
CA ALA A 365 37.35 -50.37 0.91
C ALA A 365 37.36 -51.67 0.07
N ALA A 366 36.24 -52.00 -0.60
CA ALA A 366 36.13 -52.91 -1.78
C ALA A 366 34.70 -52.84 -2.41
N THR A 367 34.49 -52.13 -3.53
CA THR A 367 34.30 -52.62 -4.94
C THR A 367 33.00 -53.40 -5.27
N GLY A 368 32.31 -53.15 -6.39
CA GLY A 368 32.72 -52.36 -7.58
C GLY A 368 31.65 -52.00 -8.65
N ALA A 369 32.17 -51.66 -9.84
CA ALA A 369 31.62 -50.97 -11.03
C ALA A 369 30.35 -51.53 -11.71
N ALA A 370 29.64 -50.83 -12.62
CA ALA A 370 29.48 -49.41 -12.99
C ALA A 370 28.32 -49.29 -14.03
N THR A 371 27.80 -48.13 -14.44
CA THR A 371 28.32 -47.28 -15.55
C THR A 371 27.32 -46.15 -15.90
N GLY A 372 27.76 -45.09 -16.59
CA GLY A 372 26.89 -44.07 -17.24
C GLY A 372 27.13 -42.63 -16.73
N ALA A 373 27.54 -41.72 -17.62
CA ALA A 373 27.87 -40.34 -17.27
C ALA A 373 26.96 -39.31 -17.97
N THR A 374 26.49 -38.33 -17.20
CA THR A 374 26.04 -37.02 -17.68
C THR A 374 26.50 -35.97 -16.67
N THR A 375 27.25 -34.98 -17.12
CA THR A 375 27.76 -33.89 -16.27
C THR A 375 26.68 -32.82 -16.11
N GLY A 376 26.05 -32.75 -14.93
CA GLY A 376 25.09 -31.71 -14.59
C GLY A 376 25.75 -30.34 -14.40
N ALA A 377 25.04 -29.28 -14.78
CA ALA A 377 25.41 -27.90 -14.47
C ALA A 377 25.35 -27.64 -12.95
N PRO A 378 26.14 -26.68 -12.41
CA PRO A 378 25.97 -26.24 -11.04
C PRO A 378 24.59 -25.56 -10.88
N ALA A 379 23.90 -25.86 -9.78
CA ALA A 379 22.60 -25.30 -9.49
C ALA A 379 22.70 -23.78 -9.21
N ALA A 380 21.62 -23.05 -9.53
CA ALA A 380 21.47 -21.66 -9.13
C ALA A 380 21.56 -21.53 -7.61
N ALA A 381 22.24 -20.48 -7.13
CA ALA A 381 22.37 -20.21 -5.71
C ALA A 381 21.06 -19.64 -5.15
N THR A 382 20.16 -20.52 -4.72
CA THR A 382 19.12 -20.18 -3.75
C THR A 382 19.77 -19.56 -2.51
N GLY A 383 19.36 -18.37 -2.11
CA GLY A 383 19.87 -17.72 -0.92
C GLY A 383 19.59 -18.57 0.31
N SER A 384 20.62 -19.22 0.85
CA SER A 384 20.50 -20.03 2.06
C SER A 384 20.23 -19.14 3.26
N LEU A 385 19.30 -19.54 4.13
CA LEU A 385 19.22 -19.01 5.48
C LEU A 385 20.61 -19.14 6.14
N THR A 386 21.02 -18.11 6.88
CA THR A 386 22.31 -18.07 7.58
C THR A 386 22.27 -18.81 8.94
N PHE A 387 21.12 -19.39 9.26
CA PHE A 387 20.72 -19.94 10.55
C PHE A 387 19.78 -21.14 10.34
N THR A 388 19.26 -21.72 11.42
CA THR A 388 18.23 -22.77 11.38
C THR A 388 17.03 -22.35 12.20
N LEU A 389 15.85 -22.36 11.58
CA LEU A 389 14.58 -22.03 12.22
C LEU A 389 14.28 -23.00 13.36
N ALA A 390 13.82 -22.49 14.51
CA ALA A 390 13.48 -23.34 15.66
C ALA A 390 12.24 -24.24 15.39
N SER A 391 11.30 -23.76 14.58
CA SER A 391 10.11 -24.48 14.13
C SER A 391 9.57 -23.86 12.84
N THR A 392 8.71 -24.59 12.13
CA THR A 392 7.97 -24.13 10.94
C THR A 392 6.59 -24.75 10.95
N ASN A 393 5.61 -24.11 10.30
CA ASN A 393 4.30 -24.72 10.07
C ASN A 393 4.47 -25.92 9.12
N PRO A 394 3.99 -27.13 9.45
CA PRO A 394 4.08 -28.29 8.55
C PRO A 394 3.38 -28.12 7.19
N SER A 395 2.50 -27.12 7.08
CA SER A 395 1.80 -26.74 5.85
C SER A 395 2.33 -25.45 5.23
N ALA A 396 3.49 -24.94 5.68
CA ALA A 396 4.08 -23.72 5.16
C ALA A 396 4.35 -23.81 3.65
N VAL A 397 4.01 -22.74 2.93
CA VAL A 397 4.41 -22.52 1.54
C VAL A 397 5.94 -22.46 1.47
N PRO A 398 6.62 -23.20 0.57
CA PRO A 398 8.07 -23.18 0.48
C PRO A 398 8.61 -21.76 0.25
N LEU A 399 9.72 -21.39 0.91
CA LEU A 399 10.36 -20.07 0.74
C LEU A 399 10.71 -19.72 -0.72
N SER A 400 10.90 -20.72 -1.59
CA SER A 400 11.11 -20.54 -3.03
C SER A 400 9.88 -20.02 -3.78
N ASP A 401 8.70 -20.18 -3.17
CA ASP A 401 7.39 -19.94 -3.76
C ASP A 401 6.76 -18.67 -3.13
N ILE A 402 7.27 -18.22 -1.97
CA ILE A 402 7.00 -16.92 -1.35
C ILE A 402 7.89 -15.85 -2.00
N VAL A 403 7.45 -15.35 -3.16
CA VAL A 403 8.20 -14.38 -3.99
C VAL A 403 7.28 -13.32 -4.61
N SER A 404 7.85 -12.21 -5.09
CA SER A 404 7.14 -11.27 -5.97
C SER A 404 6.57 -11.98 -7.19
N GLY A 405 5.33 -11.64 -7.58
CA GLY A 405 4.63 -12.30 -8.68
C GLY A 405 4.30 -13.77 -8.46
N ALA A 406 4.37 -14.28 -7.21
CA ALA A 406 3.85 -15.61 -6.87
C ALA A 406 2.37 -15.74 -7.26
N SER A 407 1.95 -16.93 -7.71
CA SER A 407 0.56 -17.15 -8.10
C SER A 407 -0.37 -17.03 -6.89
N SER A 408 -1.41 -16.21 -7.02
CA SER A 408 -2.40 -15.99 -5.95
C SER A 408 -3.04 -17.30 -5.50
N GLN A 409 -3.01 -17.54 -4.20
CA GLN A 409 -3.67 -18.67 -3.55
C GLN A 409 -5.16 -18.38 -3.33
N ALA A 410 -5.93 -19.43 -3.06
CA ALA A 410 -7.33 -19.27 -2.68
C ALA A 410 -7.41 -18.72 -1.26
N THR A 411 -8.00 -17.53 -1.11
CA THR A 411 -8.13 -16.84 0.18
C THR A 411 -9.15 -17.49 1.10
N VAL A 412 -8.92 -17.39 2.40
CA VAL A 412 -9.91 -17.73 3.43
C VAL A 412 -10.87 -16.55 3.60
N ALA A 413 -12.07 -16.69 3.06
CA ALA A 413 -13.16 -15.76 3.35
C ALA A 413 -13.55 -15.80 4.84
N ALA A 414 -14.10 -14.69 5.36
CA ALA A 414 -14.60 -14.58 6.72
C ALA A 414 -15.42 -15.81 7.14
N THR A 415 -14.98 -16.51 8.19
CA THR A 415 -15.56 -17.78 8.66
C THR A 415 -16.95 -17.59 9.24
N THR A 416 -17.27 -16.39 9.74
CA THR A 416 -18.52 -16.08 10.42
C THR A 416 -19.09 -14.73 9.98
N THR A 417 -20.26 -14.74 9.36
CA THR A 417 -21.04 -13.50 9.16
C THR A 417 -21.83 -13.18 10.43
N PHE A 418 -21.48 -12.09 11.10
CA PHE A 418 -22.18 -11.63 12.31
C PHE A 418 -23.45 -10.84 11.95
N THR A 419 -24.55 -11.13 12.62
CA THR A 419 -25.79 -10.34 12.46
C THR A 419 -25.71 -9.06 13.30
N GLY A 420 -26.19 -7.93 12.77
CA GLY A 420 -26.38 -6.71 13.55
C GLY A 420 -27.17 -6.98 14.84
N GLY A 421 -26.70 -6.44 15.96
CA GLY A 421 -27.21 -6.75 17.30
C GLY A 421 -26.45 -7.86 18.06
N THR A 422 -25.43 -8.49 17.44
CA THR A 422 -24.53 -9.43 18.15
C THR A 422 -23.67 -8.67 19.17
N VAL A 423 -23.53 -9.20 20.40
CA VAL A 423 -22.71 -8.59 21.45
C VAL A 423 -21.45 -9.44 21.67
N PRO A 424 -20.23 -8.86 21.67
CA PRO A 424 -19.00 -9.59 21.93
C PRO A 424 -18.94 -10.09 23.39
N THR A 425 -18.90 -11.41 23.59
CA THR A 425 -18.94 -12.00 24.94
C THR A 425 -17.66 -11.80 25.75
N TYR A 426 -16.53 -11.51 25.08
CA TYR A 426 -15.24 -11.26 25.72
C TYR A 426 -15.10 -9.83 26.26
N LEU A 427 -16.01 -8.91 25.88
CA LEU A 427 -15.92 -7.49 26.21
C LEU A 427 -17.24 -7.00 26.82
N PRO A 428 -17.51 -7.24 28.13
CA PRO A 428 -18.86 -7.19 28.72
C PRO A 428 -19.61 -5.84 28.72
N ASN A 429 -18.97 -4.75 28.30
CA ASN A 429 -19.55 -3.42 28.21
C ASN A 429 -19.65 -2.90 26.77
N ALA A 430 -19.18 -3.67 25.78
CA ALA A 430 -19.19 -3.22 24.39
C ALA A 430 -20.62 -3.07 23.86
N PRO A 431 -20.88 -2.07 23.00
CA PRO A 431 -22.08 -2.03 22.20
C PRO A 431 -22.26 -3.31 21.37
N ALA A 432 -23.50 -3.59 20.99
CA ALA A 432 -23.77 -4.61 19.99
C ALA A 432 -23.24 -4.14 18.62
N LEU A 433 -22.73 -5.08 17.82
CA LEU A 433 -22.30 -4.82 16.44
C LEU A 433 -23.43 -4.14 15.65
N PRO A 434 -23.15 -3.02 14.96
CA PRO A 434 -24.01 -2.47 13.92
C PRO A 434 -24.31 -3.48 12.81
N ASP A 435 -25.35 -3.21 12.03
CA ASP A 435 -25.61 -3.98 10.81
C ASP A 435 -24.70 -3.48 9.69
N ALA A 436 -23.67 -4.26 9.32
CA ALA A 436 -22.75 -3.92 8.24
C ALA A 436 -23.47 -3.72 6.89
N LEU A 437 -24.63 -4.35 6.67
CA LEU A 437 -25.45 -4.15 5.46
C LEU A 437 -26.16 -2.80 5.43
N SER A 438 -26.13 -2.03 6.52
CA SER A 438 -26.66 -0.66 6.58
C SER A 438 -25.63 0.42 6.21
N LEU A 439 -24.38 0.03 5.98
CA LEU A 439 -23.34 0.94 5.46
C LEU A 439 -23.68 1.37 4.04
N ILE A 440 -23.55 2.67 3.78
CA ILE A 440 -23.79 3.28 2.46
C ILE A 440 -22.45 3.89 2.03
N PRO A 441 -21.70 3.26 1.11
CA PRO A 441 -20.35 3.73 0.74
C PRO A 441 -20.29 5.19 0.28
N SER A 442 -21.33 5.69 -0.39
CA SER A 442 -21.42 7.09 -0.82
C SER A 442 -21.55 8.13 0.31
N ASN A 443 -21.60 7.70 1.56
CA ASN A 443 -21.59 8.59 2.74
C ASN A 443 -20.18 8.75 3.35
N TYR A 444 -19.16 8.15 2.71
CA TYR A 444 -17.76 8.20 3.12
C TYR A 444 -16.91 8.83 2.00
N PRO A 445 -15.67 9.25 2.28
CA PRO A 445 -14.74 9.77 1.27
C PRO A 445 -14.45 8.75 0.17
N ALA A 446 -13.76 9.20 -0.89
CA ALA A 446 -13.18 8.28 -1.85
C ALA A 446 -12.25 7.28 -1.16
N LEU A 447 -12.26 6.03 -1.62
CA LEU A 447 -11.32 5.02 -1.14
C LEU A 447 -9.91 5.43 -1.55
N ASP A 448 -8.94 5.16 -0.67
CA ASP A 448 -7.51 5.30 -0.94
C ASP A 448 -7.11 6.72 -1.42
N LYS A 449 -7.88 7.75 -1.01
CA LYS A 449 -7.58 9.17 -1.20
C LYS A 449 -7.83 9.98 0.07
N VAL A 450 -6.98 10.99 0.30
CA VAL A 450 -7.05 11.90 1.46
C VAL A 450 -8.46 12.52 1.56
N PRO A 451 -9.16 12.40 2.70
CA PRO A 451 -10.53 12.90 2.83
C PRO A 451 -10.67 14.42 2.68
N PRO A 452 -11.76 14.91 2.08
CA PRO A 452 -12.03 16.34 1.95
C PRO A 452 -12.32 16.98 3.33
N THR A 453 -11.77 18.17 3.53
CA THR A 453 -11.78 18.88 4.83
C THR A 453 -13.02 19.75 5.05
N ASP A 454 -13.84 19.96 4.02
CA ASP A 454 -15.01 20.85 4.03
C ASP A 454 -16.31 20.18 4.55
N SER A 455 -16.30 18.86 4.72
CA SER A 455 -17.46 18.11 5.20
C SER A 455 -17.91 18.54 6.62
N PRO A 456 -19.22 18.54 6.94
CA PRO A 456 -19.73 18.90 8.26
C PRO A 456 -19.09 18.10 9.41
N GLU A 457 -18.82 16.82 9.17
CA GLU A 457 -18.11 15.91 10.06
C GLU A 457 -16.70 16.40 10.38
N VAL A 458 -15.90 16.72 9.35
CA VAL A 458 -14.51 17.19 9.56
C VAL A 458 -14.49 18.58 10.20
N GLN A 459 -15.39 19.48 9.82
CA GLN A 459 -15.55 20.78 10.47
C GLN A 459 -15.92 20.66 11.96
N GLN A 460 -16.72 19.65 12.34
CA GLN A 460 -16.97 19.33 13.74
C GLN A 460 -15.70 18.82 14.44
N TRP A 461 -14.95 17.89 13.83
CA TRP A 461 -13.73 17.34 14.44
C TRP A 461 -12.62 18.38 14.59
N ILE A 462 -12.46 19.30 13.64
CA ILE A 462 -11.58 20.47 13.75
C ILE A 462 -11.96 21.30 14.98
N GLN A 463 -13.26 21.58 15.16
CA GLN A 463 -13.74 22.31 16.32
C GLN A 463 -13.55 21.53 17.64
N GLU A 464 -13.65 20.21 17.64
CA GLU A 464 -13.37 19.36 18.80
C GLU A 464 -11.88 19.37 19.17
N VAL A 465 -10.98 19.29 18.18
CA VAL A 465 -9.51 19.39 18.38
C VAL A 465 -9.13 20.75 18.95
N GLN A 466 -9.67 21.85 18.42
CA GLN A 466 -9.48 23.20 18.97
C GLN A 466 -9.95 23.32 20.43
N ASN A 467 -11.03 22.61 20.79
CA ASN A 467 -11.59 22.63 22.15
C ASN A 467 -10.96 21.59 23.11
N SER A 468 -10.07 20.72 22.61
CA SER A 468 -9.44 19.65 23.41
C SER A 468 -8.52 20.17 24.53
N GLY A 469 -8.02 21.41 24.39
CA GLY A 469 -7.01 21.98 25.28
C GLY A 469 -5.59 21.43 25.06
N VAL A 470 -5.37 20.61 24.02
CA VAL A 470 -4.03 20.20 23.58
C VAL A 470 -3.43 21.30 22.71
N GLU A 471 -2.23 21.76 23.06
CA GLU A 471 -1.46 22.70 22.23
C GLU A 471 -0.89 21.96 21.03
N ILE A 472 -1.26 22.40 19.81
CA ILE A 472 -0.73 21.87 18.55
C ILE A 472 0.49 22.72 18.15
N PRO A 473 1.71 22.15 18.08
CA PRO A 473 2.89 22.89 17.63
C PRO A 473 2.73 23.42 16.20
N ASN A 474 3.10 24.68 15.98
CA ASN A 474 3.16 25.27 14.63
C ASN A 474 4.41 24.78 13.88
N ILE A 475 4.36 23.53 13.44
CA ILE A 475 5.35 22.88 12.59
C ILE A 475 4.77 22.85 11.18
N GLN A 476 5.53 23.27 10.17
CA GLN A 476 5.04 23.26 8.78
C GLN A 476 5.00 21.83 8.22
N PRO A 477 4.05 21.51 7.32
CA PRO A 477 4.06 20.26 6.59
C PRO A 477 5.37 20.03 5.82
N THR A 478 5.65 18.78 5.50
CA THR A 478 6.78 18.33 4.67
C THR A 478 6.31 18.12 3.22
N VAL A 479 7.23 18.01 2.28
CA VAL A 479 6.92 17.56 0.90
C VAL A 479 7.11 16.04 0.76
N ALA A 480 6.57 15.46 -0.31
CA ALA A 480 6.80 14.06 -0.66
C ALA A 480 8.31 13.76 -0.86
N GLY A 481 8.70 12.47 -0.82
CA GLY A 481 10.10 12.04 -0.92
C GLY A 481 10.88 12.00 0.41
N GLY A 482 10.20 12.17 1.55
CA GLY A 482 10.74 11.89 2.88
C GLY A 482 11.95 12.74 3.30
N CYS A 483 12.84 12.18 4.13
CA CYS A 483 13.96 12.92 4.70
C CYS A 483 14.92 13.56 3.67
N PRO A 484 15.26 12.90 2.53
CA PRO A 484 16.11 13.50 1.49
C PRO A 484 15.50 14.74 0.83
N ALA A 485 14.18 14.76 0.63
CA ALA A 485 13.46 15.90 0.06
C ALA A 485 13.24 17.04 1.08
N ASN A 486 13.38 16.75 2.37
CA ASN A 486 13.09 17.67 3.48
C ASN A 486 14.30 17.91 4.40
N PRO A 487 15.49 18.33 3.88
CA PRO A 487 16.72 18.35 4.67
C PRO A 487 16.69 19.33 5.85
N GLU A 488 16.01 20.48 5.73
CA GLU A 488 15.83 21.43 6.84
C GLU A 488 14.96 20.85 7.96
N ALA A 489 13.84 20.20 7.60
CA ALA A 489 12.95 19.57 8.57
C ALA A 489 13.57 18.33 9.22
N ALA A 490 14.35 17.54 8.48
CA ALA A 490 15.13 16.43 9.01
C ALA A 490 16.25 16.90 9.98
N ALA A 491 16.80 18.10 9.77
CA ALA A 491 17.77 18.71 10.68
C ALA A 491 17.14 19.36 11.93
N ASP A 492 15.85 19.67 11.92
CA ASP A 492 15.15 20.29 13.05
C ASP A 492 14.74 19.26 14.11
N THR A 493 15.59 19.12 15.11
CA THR A 493 15.36 18.23 16.26
C THR A 493 14.14 18.62 17.11
N SER A 494 13.60 19.84 16.98
CA SER A 494 12.40 20.25 17.72
C SER A 494 11.11 19.64 17.16
N ARG A 495 11.12 19.22 15.88
CA ARG A 495 10.00 18.46 15.27
C ARG A 495 9.79 17.10 15.92
N CYS A 496 10.86 16.48 16.46
CA CYS A 496 10.88 15.09 16.89
C CYS A 496 10.29 14.14 15.82
N TRP A 497 10.79 14.27 14.59
CA TRP A 497 10.35 13.46 13.46
C TRP A 497 10.91 12.04 13.57
N TRP A 498 10.03 11.04 13.62
CA TRP A 498 10.43 9.65 13.81
C TRP A 498 11.16 9.08 12.58
N THR A 499 10.64 9.32 11.37
CA THR A 499 11.23 8.87 10.09
C THR A 499 12.69 9.29 9.96
N CYS A 500 13.00 10.55 10.29
CA CYS A 500 14.30 11.17 10.03
C CYS A 500 15.27 11.18 11.22
N GLY A 501 14.89 10.61 12.37
CA GLY A 501 15.77 10.57 13.54
C GLY A 501 15.45 9.51 14.60
N GLY A 502 14.38 8.74 14.44
CA GLY A 502 13.89 7.80 15.44
C GLY A 502 13.37 8.46 16.71
N CYS A 503 13.05 9.76 16.66
CA CYS A 503 12.62 10.50 17.84
C CYS A 503 11.21 10.09 18.27
N THR A 504 11.08 9.65 19.52
CA THR A 504 9.82 9.33 20.18
C THR A 504 9.52 10.37 21.28
N ALA A 505 8.23 10.54 21.59
CA ALA A 505 7.73 11.53 22.53
C ALA A 505 6.99 10.89 23.72
N ASP A 506 6.82 11.66 24.80
CA ASP A 506 6.12 11.22 26.02
C ASP A 506 4.68 10.73 25.70
N GLY A 507 4.49 9.41 25.76
CA GLY A 507 3.22 8.74 25.50
C GLY A 507 3.17 7.91 24.21
N ASP A 508 4.19 7.99 23.36
CA ASP A 508 4.38 7.02 22.26
C ASP A 508 4.53 5.59 22.85
N ILE A 509 3.98 4.61 22.15
CA ILE A 509 4.14 3.19 22.45
C ILE A 509 5.16 2.60 21.50
N GLU A 510 6.40 2.47 21.96
CA GLU A 510 7.54 1.93 21.19
C GLU A 510 7.94 0.51 21.61
N SER A 511 7.47 0.03 22.76
CA SER A 511 7.80 -1.28 23.33
C SER A 511 6.76 -1.71 24.37
N CYS A 512 6.73 -3.00 24.67
CA CYS A 512 6.00 -3.54 25.82
C CYS A 512 6.87 -3.42 27.09
N PRO A 513 6.32 -3.13 28.29
CA PRO A 513 7.10 -2.97 29.52
C PRO A 513 7.87 -4.23 29.96
N ASP A 514 7.29 -5.42 29.80
CA ASP A 514 7.83 -6.65 30.39
C ASP A 514 8.76 -7.42 29.45
N LYS A 515 9.98 -7.74 29.91
CA LYS A 515 11.00 -8.48 29.14
C LYS A 515 10.44 -9.77 28.52
N LEU A 516 10.82 -10.05 27.27
CA LEU A 516 10.33 -11.19 26.46
C LEU A 516 8.82 -11.16 26.17
N THR A 517 8.17 -10.02 26.30
CA THR A 517 6.78 -9.81 25.84
C THR A 517 6.78 -9.20 24.44
N TRP A 518 6.04 -9.81 23.53
CA TRP A 518 5.88 -9.36 22.15
C TRP A 518 4.47 -8.82 21.95
N GLY A 519 4.37 -7.52 21.66
CA GLY A 519 3.19 -6.90 21.06
C GLY A 519 3.12 -7.30 19.58
N LEU A 520 2.30 -8.30 19.28
CA LEU A 520 2.09 -8.81 17.91
C LEU A 520 1.15 -7.89 17.15
N THR A 521 1.55 -7.40 15.97
CA THR A 521 0.78 -6.41 15.21
C THR A 521 0.85 -6.63 13.71
N TYR A 522 -0.24 -6.30 13.01
CA TYR A 522 -0.33 -6.31 11.55
C TYR A 522 -0.96 -5.01 11.06
N ASP A 523 -0.39 -4.44 10.00
CA ASP A 523 -0.80 -3.19 9.38
C ASP A 523 -1.42 -3.40 7.99
N ASP A 524 -2.11 -2.36 7.49
CA ASP A 524 -2.76 -2.24 6.18
C ASP A 524 -4.05 -3.04 5.93
N GLY A 525 -4.39 -3.99 6.82
CA GLY A 525 -5.64 -4.74 6.77
C GLY A 525 -6.92 -3.93 7.09
N PRO A 526 -8.11 -4.58 7.02
CA PRO A 526 -8.31 -5.95 6.53
C PRO A 526 -8.21 -6.00 5.00
N ALA A 527 -7.61 -7.06 4.49
CA ALA A 527 -7.38 -7.31 3.08
C ALA A 527 -7.74 -8.75 2.69
N LEU A 528 -7.42 -9.13 1.45
CA LEU A 528 -7.76 -10.45 0.89
C LEU A 528 -7.20 -11.64 1.69
N TYR A 529 -6.02 -11.50 2.31
CA TYR A 529 -5.31 -12.59 3.01
C TYR A 529 -5.40 -12.51 4.54
N THR A 530 -6.03 -11.47 5.10
CA THR A 530 -6.27 -11.33 6.54
C THR A 530 -7.04 -12.53 7.12
N GLY A 531 -7.96 -13.12 6.36
CA GLY A 531 -8.70 -14.30 6.81
C GLY A 531 -7.83 -15.55 6.99
N ASP A 532 -6.80 -15.73 6.15
CA ASP A 532 -5.82 -16.81 6.26
C ASP A 532 -4.96 -16.64 7.54
N LEU A 533 -4.55 -15.40 7.82
CA LEU A 533 -3.85 -15.02 9.05
C LEU A 533 -4.71 -15.25 10.29
N LEU A 534 -5.97 -14.78 10.29
CA LEU A 534 -6.92 -14.98 11.40
C LEU A 534 -7.15 -16.47 11.68
N HIS A 535 -7.32 -17.27 10.63
CA HIS A 535 -7.46 -18.73 10.77
C HIS A 535 -6.23 -19.33 11.46
N TYR A 536 -5.02 -18.98 11.01
CA TYR A 536 -3.79 -19.47 11.64
C TYR A 536 -3.68 -19.01 13.10
N LEU A 537 -3.91 -17.73 13.40
CA LEU A 537 -3.84 -17.17 14.76
C LEU A 537 -4.79 -17.88 15.73
N ASP A 538 -5.99 -18.27 15.29
CA ASP A 538 -6.92 -19.07 16.10
C ASP A 538 -6.38 -20.49 16.36
N THR A 539 -5.79 -21.16 15.35
CA THR A 539 -5.22 -22.51 15.54
C THR A 539 -4.08 -22.56 16.56
N VAL A 540 -3.34 -21.46 16.73
CA VAL A 540 -2.27 -21.33 17.74
C VAL A 540 -2.71 -20.56 19.00
N ASN A 541 -3.99 -20.17 19.09
CA ASN A 541 -4.57 -19.38 20.20
C ASN A 541 -3.76 -18.09 20.49
N LEU A 542 -3.35 -17.38 19.44
CA LEU A 542 -2.74 -16.06 19.52
C LEU A 542 -3.77 -14.96 19.24
N LYS A 543 -3.49 -13.77 19.77
CA LYS A 543 -4.23 -12.53 19.51
C LYS A 543 -3.23 -11.43 19.19
N ALA A 544 -3.61 -10.56 18.26
CA ALA A 544 -2.77 -9.50 17.70
C ALA A 544 -3.47 -8.13 17.78
N THR A 545 -2.76 -7.08 17.42
CA THR A 545 -3.32 -5.75 17.12
C THR A 545 -3.31 -5.52 15.61
N PHE A 546 -4.48 -5.32 15.00
CA PHE A 546 -4.60 -4.89 13.61
C PHE A 546 -4.69 -3.36 13.56
N PHE A 547 -3.80 -2.73 12.82
CA PHE A 547 -3.86 -1.30 12.51
C PHE A 547 -4.55 -1.15 11.15
N VAL A 548 -5.81 -0.74 11.22
CA VAL A 548 -6.76 -0.83 10.10
C VAL A 548 -6.85 0.47 9.31
N VAL A 549 -6.72 0.36 7.99
CA VAL A 549 -6.91 1.46 7.03
C VAL A 549 -8.41 1.66 6.76
N GLY A 550 -8.89 2.91 6.80
CA GLY A 550 -10.32 3.24 6.74
C GLY A 550 -11.02 2.87 5.43
N SER A 551 -10.36 3.06 4.29
CA SER A 551 -10.84 2.62 2.96
C SER A 551 -11.00 1.10 2.86
N ARG A 552 -10.10 0.34 3.50
CA ARG A 552 -10.13 -1.12 3.54
C ARG A 552 -11.18 -1.63 4.54
N ALA A 553 -11.36 -0.95 5.68
CA ALA A 553 -12.43 -1.21 6.64
C ALA A 553 -13.86 -1.16 6.05
N ILE A 554 -14.14 -0.20 5.15
CA ILE A 554 -15.44 -0.12 4.45
C ILE A 554 -15.56 -1.14 3.31
N SER A 555 -14.43 -1.60 2.75
CA SER A 555 -14.38 -2.61 1.70
C SER A 555 -14.55 -4.03 2.25
N TYR A 556 -14.04 -4.30 3.45
CA TYR A 556 -14.05 -5.62 4.12
C TYR A 556 -14.73 -5.60 5.51
N PRO A 557 -15.95 -5.05 5.67
CA PRO A 557 -16.54 -4.83 6.99
C PRO A 557 -16.86 -6.13 7.75
N SER A 558 -17.14 -7.23 7.05
CA SER A 558 -17.33 -8.55 7.67
C SER A 558 -16.02 -9.13 8.23
N LEU A 559 -14.88 -8.81 7.62
CA LEU A 559 -13.57 -9.29 8.06
C LEU A 559 -13.09 -8.50 9.28
N LEU A 560 -13.29 -7.17 9.28
CA LEU A 560 -13.11 -6.31 10.45
C LEU A 560 -13.98 -6.77 11.65
N GLN A 561 -15.23 -7.18 11.40
CA GLN A 561 -16.08 -7.80 12.44
C GLN A 561 -15.51 -9.12 12.95
N GLU A 562 -14.85 -9.92 12.10
CA GLU A 562 -14.23 -11.18 12.51
C GLU A 562 -12.96 -10.97 13.33
N GLU A 563 -12.05 -10.08 12.93
CA GLU A 563 -10.88 -9.69 13.73
C GLU A 563 -11.29 -9.31 15.16
N TYR A 564 -12.29 -8.42 15.26
CA TYR A 564 -12.81 -7.95 16.54
C TYR A 564 -13.45 -9.10 17.34
N MET A 565 -14.38 -9.85 16.75
CA MET A 565 -15.10 -10.94 17.43
C MET A 565 -14.19 -12.13 17.80
N ALA A 566 -13.10 -12.34 17.06
CA ALA A 566 -12.03 -13.29 17.38
C ALA A 566 -11.08 -12.80 18.49
N GLN A 567 -11.38 -11.67 19.14
CA GLN A 567 -10.69 -11.09 20.31
C GLN A 567 -9.36 -10.39 20.01
N HIS A 568 -9.14 -9.94 18.77
CA HIS A 568 -7.99 -9.12 18.41
C HIS A 568 -8.24 -7.65 18.80
N GLN A 569 -7.17 -6.86 18.93
CA GLN A 569 -7.28 -5.42 19.14
C GLN A 569 -7.36 -4.74 17.77
N ILE A 570 -8.32 -3.83 17.60
CA ILE A 570 -8.42 -2.97 16.41
C ILE A 570 -7.89 -1.58 16.75
N ALA A 571 -7.04 -1.04 15.88
CA ALA A 571 -6.44 0.29 15.98
C ALA A 571 -6.53 1.03 14.63
N VAL A 572 -6.28 2.34 14.63
CA VAL A 572 -6.39 3.20 13.43
C VAL A 572 -5.07 3.24 12.65
N HIS A 573 -5.15 3.08 11.33
CA HIS A 573 -4.03 3.30 10.39
C HIS A 573 -4.41 4.30 9.29
N THR A 574 -5.05 5.41 9.69
CA THR A 574 -5.55 6.48 8.82
C THR A 574 -6.62 5.99 7.81
N TRP A 575 -7.16 6.88 6.98
CA TRP A 575 -8.24 6.57 6.04
C TRP A 575 -7.67 6.01 4.75
N SER A 576 -6.60 6.64 4.25
CA SER A 576 -6.00 6.37 2.93
C SER A 576 -4.48 6.19 2.96
N HIS A 577 -3.91 5.89 4.13
CA HIS A 577 -2.48 5.58 4.29
C HIS A 577 -1.46 6.65 3.77
N PRO A 578 -1.68 7.98 3.93
CA PRO A 578 -0.69 8.97 3.49
C PRO A 578 0.47 9.17 4.51
N PRO A 579 1.64 9.66 4.07
CA PRO A 579 2.72 10.09 4.96
C PRO A 579 2.29 11.32 5.78
N MET A 580 1.97 11.11 7.06
CA MET A 580 1.19 12.09 7.83
C MET A 580 1.87 13.44 8.09
N THR A 581 3.19 13.55 7.94
CA THR A 581 3.88 14.84 8.09
C THR A 581 3.69 15.78 6.91
N THR A 582 3.31 15.27 5.72
CA THR A 582 3.06 16.10 4.52
C THR A 582 1.70 16.79 4.55
N LEU A 583 0.77 16.29 5.36
CA LEU A 583 -0.60 16.78 5.44
C LEU A 583 -0.74 18.07 6.27
N THR A 584 -1.70 18.91 5.91
CA THR A 584 -2.23 19.99 6.77
C THR A 584 -2.87 19.43 8.05
N ASN A 585 -3.10 20.30 9.05
CA ASN A 585 -3.74 19.86 10.30
C ASN A 585 -5.17 19.34 10.06
N GLU A 586 -5.89 19.98 9.16
CA GLU A 586 -7.26 19.70 8.79
C GLU A 586 -7.36 18.35 8.06
N GLN A 587 -6.42 18.04 7.16
CA GLN A 587 -6.31 16.71 6.51
C GLN A 587 -5.98 15.61 7.53
N ILE A 588 -5.03 15.82 8.46
CA ILE A 588 -4.73 14.86 9.54
C ILE A 588 -5.98 14.56 10.39
N ILE A 589 -6.78 15.58 10.70
CA ILE A 589 -8.04 15.44 11.43
C ILE A 589 -9.07 14.67 10.61
N ALA A 590 -9.11 14.89 9.30
CA ALA A 590 -10.00 14.17 8.39
C ALA A 590 -9.63 12.68 8.30
N GLU A 591 -8.35 12.35 8.10
CA GLU A 591 -7.80 10.98 8.14
C GLU A 591 -8.26 10.23 9.41
N PHE A 592 -7.91 10.74 10.59
CA PHE A 592 -8.26 10.10 11.86
C PHE A 592 -9.77 10.04 12.11
N GLY A 593 -10.50 11.10 11.76
CA GLY A 593 -11.93 11.20 11.97
C GLY A 593 -12.71 10.17 11.17
N TRP A 594 -12.40 10.04 9.88
CA TRP A 594 -13.04 9.08 8.99
C TRP A 594 -12.70 7.63 9.36
N SER A 595 -11.44 7.31 9.70
CA SER A 595 -11.07 5.97 10.20
C SER A 595 -11.82 5.59 11.47
N LYS A 596 -11.84 6.49 12.48
CA LYS A 596 -12.58 6.26 13.72
C LYS A 596 -14.07 6.09 13.46
N LYS A 597 -14.62 6.85 12.50
CA LYS A 597 -16.03 6.77 12.12
C LYS A 597 -16.36 5.43 11.46
N ILE A 598 -15.63 4.98 10.44
CA ILE A 598 -15.93 3.68 9.79
C ILE A 598 -15.78 2.51 10.76
N ILE A 599 -14.71 2.46 11.56
CA ILE A 599 -14.51 1.40 12.54
C ILE A 599 -15.67 1.36 13.55
N LYS A 600 -16.14 2.52 14.02
CA LYS A 600 -17.31 2.63 14.89
C LYS A 600 -18.61 2.23 14.19
N ASP A 601 -18.80 2.58 12.92
CA ASP A 601 -20.00 2.23 12.15
C ASP A 601 -20.04 0.72 11.80
N VAL A 602 -18.89 0.02 11.79
CA VAL A 602 -18.78 -1.43 11.57
C VAL A 602 -18.84 -2.24 12.87
N LEU A 603 -18.18 -1.78 13.95
CA LEU A 603 -17.98 -2.52 15.21
C LEU A 603 -18.77 -1.99 16.40
N GLY A 604 -19.31 -0.77 16.33
CA GLY A 604 -19.95 -0.09 17.45
C GLY A 604 -18.97 0.54 18.46
N VAL A 605 -17.66 0.33 18.28
CA VAL A 605 -16.59 0.82 19.16
C VAL A 605 -15.61 1.74 18.44
N THR A 606 -15.08 2.73 19.16
CA THR A 606 -14.12 3.72 18.66
C THR A 606 -12.72 3.42 19.23
N PRO A 607 -11.70 3.10 18.40
CA PRO A 607 -10.34 2.84 18.90
C PRO A 607 -9.69 4.06 19.57
N THR A 608 -8.80 3.80 20.52
CA THR A 608 -7.95 4.81 21.19
C THR A 608 -6.46 4.66 20.86
N TYR A 609 -6.11 3.82 19.90
CA TYR A 609 -4.74 3.52 19.47
C TYR A 609 -4.62 3.76 17.96
N TRP A 610 -3.47 4.24 17.51
CA TRP A 610 -3.16 4.39 16.08
C TRP A 610 -1.68 4.16 15.81
N ARG A 611 -1.32 3.91 14.56
CA ARG A 611 0.06 3.88 14.06
C ARG A 611 0.16 4.75 12.80
N PRO A 612 1.24 5.51 12.60
CA PRO A 612 1.46 6.29 11.38
C PRO A 612 1.86 5.40 10.20
N PRO A 613 1.22 5.54 9.03
CA PRO A 613 1.74 5.08 7.74
C PRO A 613 3.22 5.42 7.57
N TYR A 614 4.02 4.48 7.04
CA TYR A 614 5.48 4.62 6.86
C TYR A 614 6.30 4.93 8.13
N GLY A 615 5.69 4.85 9.32
CA GLY A 615 6.29 5.39 10.56
C GLY A 615 6.29 6.92 10.63
N ASP A 616 5.58 7.60 9.72
CA ASP A 616 5.73 9.04 9.49
C ASP A 616 4.98 9.89 10.51
N VAL A 617 5.71 10.37 11.51
CA VAL A 617 5.13 11.13 12.62
C VAL A 617 6.11 12.16 13.21
N ASP A 618 5.62 13.36 13.46
CA ASP A 618 6.30 14.43 14.19
C ASP A 618 5.45 14.93 15.38
N ASN A 619 5.94 15.90 16.15
CA ASN A 619 5.25 16.45 17.31
C ASN A 619 3.88 17.09 17.00
N ARG A 620 3.65 17.59 15.77
CA ARG A 620 2.36 18.16 15.34
C ARG A 620 1.35 17.05 15.10
N VAL A 621 1.74 16.02 14.34
CA VAL A 621 0.89 14.85 14.10
C VAL A 621 0.51 14.17 15.42
N ARG A 622 1.47 13.98 16.34
CA ARG A 622 1.20 13.44 17.70
C ARG A 622 0.23 14.30 18.50
N ALA A 623 0.37 15.62 18.47
CA ALA A 623 -0.50 16.52 19.21
C ALA A 623 -1.95 16.45 18.71
N ILE A 624 -2.15 16.35 17.38
CA ILE A 624 -3.47 16.19 16.78
C ILE A 624 -4.07 14.82 17.13
N ALA A 625 -3.30 13.74 16.99
CA ALA A 625 -3.75 12.40 17.38
C ALA A 625 -4.20 12.36 18.86
N LYS A 626 -3.40 12.96 19.75
CA LYS A 626 -3.72 13.10 21.18
C LYS A 626 -4.96 13.94 21.44
N ALA A 627 -5.14 15.05 20.71
CA ALA A 627 -6.35 15.87 20.77
C ALA A 627 -7.61 15.09 20.34
N MET A 628 -7.46 14.14 19.41
CA MET A 628 -8.50 13.22 18.97
C MET A 628 -8.61 11.94 19.83
N GLY A 629 -7.87 11.83 20.94
CA GLY A 629 -7.94 10.69 21.86
C GLY A 629 -7.26 9.41 21.36
N LEU A 630 -6.34 9.52 20.40
CA LEU A 630 -5.54 8.41 19.88
C LEU A 630 -4.13 8.42 20.49
N GLN A 631 -3.66 7.26 20.96
CA GLN A 631 -2.29 7.06 21.44
C GLN A 631 -1.42 6.50 20.31
N THR A 632 -0.33 7.21 19.99
CA THR A 632 0.63 6.84 18.94
C THR A 632 1.36 5.56 19.30
N SER A 633 1.35 4.60 18.39
CA SER A 633 2.07 3.34 18.47
C SER A 633 3.06 3.25 17.33
N ILE A 634 4.26 2.76 17.62
CA ILE A 634 5.34 2.54 16.67
C ILE A 634 5.99 1.19 16.99
N TRP A 635 6.80 0.64 16.08
CA TRP A 635 7.55 -0.59 16.34
C TRP A 635 8.88 -0.28 17.06
N THR A 636 9.45 -1.30 17.70
CA THR A 636 10.63 -1.12 18.56
C THR A 636 11.87 -0.76 17.73
N ARG A 637 12.71 0.13 18.28
CA ARG A 637 13.99 0.54 17.69
C ARG A 637 15.03 0.71 18.79
N ILE A 638 16.08 -0.13 18.77
CA ILE A 638 17.17 -0.09 19.76
C ILE A 638 18.24 0.92 19.32
N SER A 639 18.52 0.94 18.02
CA SER A 639 19.43 1.88 17.40
C SER A 639 18.88 2.29 16.04
N PRO A 640 19.43 3.33 15.43
CA PRO A 640 19.05 3.71 14.08
C PRO A 640 19.08 2.57 13.04
N SER A 641 19.97 1.58 13.20
CA SER A 641 20.13 0.39 12.34
C SER A 641 19.53 -0.92 12.90
N ALA A 642 19.16 -0.95 14.19
CA ALA A 642 18.52 -2.09 14.85
C ALA A 642 17.05 -1.78 15.14
N THR A 643 16.20 -2.09 14.17
CA THR A 643 14.75 -1.87 14.20
C THR A 643 13.99 -3.20 14.19
N PHE A 644 12.78 -3.22 14.75
CA PHE A 644 11.89 -4.36 14.82
C PHE A 644 10.89 -4.32 13.67
N ASP A 645 11.46 -4.33 12.47
CA ASP A 645 10.80 -4.20 11.18
C ASP A 645 11.19 -5.42 10.35
N THR A 646 10.20 -6.20 9.93
CA THR A 646 10.45 -7.41 9.15
C THR A 646 10.82 -7.09 7.71
N GLY A 647 10.38 -5.94 7.17
CA GLY A 647 10.46 -5.58 5.75
C GLY A 647 9.63 -6.51 4.84
N ASP A 648 8.59 -7.13 5.39
CA ASP A 648 7.78 -8.16 4.73
C ASP A 648 6.94 -7.67 3.54
N PHE A 649 6.38 -6.46 3.62
CA PHE A 649 5.60 -5.82 2.54
C PHE A 649 6.37 -5.76 1.21
N ASP A 650 7.69 -5.53 1.27
CA ASP A 650 8.59 -5.44 0.11
C ASP A 650 8.78 -6.78 -0.65
N ILE A 651 8.27 -7.92 -0.14
CA ILE A 651 8.32 -9.19 -0.90
C ILE A 651 7.40 -9.09 -2.12
N ALA A 652 6.23 -8.46 -2.00
CA ALA A 652 5.27 -8.33 -3.09
C ALA A 652 5.85 -7.49 -4.25
N GLY A 653 6.45 -6.34 -3.92
CA GLY A 653 7.17 -5.48 -4.87
C GLY A 653 8.52 -6.02 -5.35
N GLY A 654 9.01 -7.13 -4.78
CA GLY A 654 10.29 -7.74 -5.17
C GLY A 654 11.54 -6.96 -4.73
N LEU A 655 11.38 -5.95 -3.89
CA LEU A 655 12.46 -5.17 -3.28
C LEU A 655 13.16 -5.96 -2.16
N THR A 656 12.47 -6.91 -1.54
CA THR A 656 13.05 -7.89 -0.62
C THR A 656 12.72 -9.33 -1.00
N THR A 657 13.34 -10.28 -0.31
CA THR A 657 13.06 -11.73 -0.47
C THR A 657 12.58 -12.33 0.86
N SER A 658 11.84 -13.44 0.79
CA SER A 658 11.46 -14.22 1.98
C SER A 658 12.67 -14.58 2.87
N THR A 659 13.80 -14.96 2.27
CA THR A 659 15.06 -15.19 2.99
C THR A 659 15.58 -13.92 3.70
N GLN A 660 15.46 -12.74 3.08
CA GLN A 660 15.88 -11.47 3.69
C GLN A 660 15.02 -11.11 4.90
N VAL A 661 13.70 -11.25 4.78
CA VAL A 661 12.73 -11.04 5.88
C VAL A 661 13.00 -11.99 7.04
N LEU A 662 13.33 -13.26 6.76
CA LEU A 662 13.70 -14.21 7.81
C LEU A 662 15.08 -13.90 8.46
N ASN A 663 16.04 -13.29 7.75
CA ASN A 663 17.27 -12.78 8.36
C ASN A 663 17.00 -11.53 9.24
N ASN A 664 16.07 -10.65 8.84
CA ASN A 664 15.60 -9.54 9.66
C ASN A 664 14.95 -10.07 10.94
N TRP A 665 14.04 -11.04 10.81
CA TRP A 665 13.36 -11.71 11.92
C TRP A 665 14.33 -12.37 12.93
N GLN A 666 15.41 -13.01 12.48
CA GLN A 666 16.45 -13.51 13.41
C GLN A 666 17.16 -12.39 14.16
N SER A 667 17.46 -11.29 13.48
CA SER A 667 18.09 -10.11 14.10
C SER A 667 17.15 -9.52 15.15
N ILE A 668 15.84 -9.50 14.88
CA ILE A 668 14.76 -9.14 15.80
C ILE A 668 14.74 -10.05 17.03
N MET A 669 14.65 -11.37 16.85
CA MET A 669 14.66 -12.31 17.98
C MET A 669 15.93 -12.21 18.82
N GLY A 670 17.11 -12.13 18.18
CA GLY A 670 18.38 -11.95 18.86
C GLY A 670 18.37 -10.69 19.74
N ASN A 671 17.99 -9.55 19.16
CA ASN A 671 17.85 -8.28 19.86
C ASN A 671 16.82 -8.34 21.00
N ALA A 672 15.65 -8.96 20.78
CA ALA A 672 14.58 -9.14 21.76
C ALA A 672 15.05 -9.84 23.05
N THR A 673 16.01 -10.76 22.97
CA THR A 673 16.57 -11.42 24.16
C THR A 673 17.51 -10.52 24.98
N THR A 674 18.08 -9.49 24.36
CA THR A 674 19.10 -8.63 24.97
C THR A 674 18.52 -7.41 25.68
N ILE A 675 17.43 -6.82 25.17
CA ILE A 675 16.72 -5.69 25.79
C ILE A 675 16.04 -6.09 27.10
N ASP A 676 15.90 -5.15 28.04
CA ASP A 676 15.25 -5.39 29.35
C ASP A 676 13.74 -5.08 29.36
N THR A 677 13.21 -4.59 28.24
CA THR A 677 11.78 -4.44 27.96
C THR A 677 11.28 -5.58 27.08
N GLY A 678 9.98 -5.64 26.84
CA GLY A 678 9.41 -6.32 25.68
C GLY A 678 9.59 -5.49 24.41
N PHE A 679 8.90 -5.90 23.33
CA PHE A 679 9.07 -5.35 21.98
C PHE A 679 7.78 -5.40 21.16
N ILE A 680 7.73 -4.61 20.11
CA ILE A 680 6.65 -4.52 19.11
C ILE A 680 7.30 -4.65 17.75
N VAL A 681 6.73 -5.48 16.87
CA VAL A 681 7.26 -5.76 15.52
C VAL A 681 6.30 -5.21 14.47
N LEU A 682 6.86 -4.61 13.42
CA LEU A 682 6.11 -4.26 12.22
C LEU A 682 6.02 -5.47 11.27
N GLU A 683 4.78 -5.88 11.01
CA GLU A 683 4.34 -6.84 10.00
C GLU A 683 3.08 -6.28 9.33
N HIS A 684 2.70 -6.80 8.16
CA HIS A 684 1.52 -6.34 7.39
C HIS A 684 0.59 -7.52 7.05
N ASP A 685 -0.72 -7.33 6.86
CA ASP A 685 -1.62 -8.42 6.43
C ASP A 685 -2.28 -8.19 5.06
N LEU A 686 -1.81 -7.15 4.35
CA LEU A 686 -2.23 -6.79 3.00
C LEU A 686 -1.87 -7.84 1.93
N PHE A 687 -0.64 -8.38 1.96
CA PHE A 687 -0.09 -9.22 0.90
C PHE A 687 -0.01 -10.71 1.27
N GLN A 688 -0.25 -11.58 0.28
CA GLN A 688 -0.16 -13.04 0.46
C GLN A 688 1.21 -13.47 0.97
N GLN A 689 2.27 -12.96 0.36
CA GLN A 689 3.64 -13.33 0.69
C GLN A 689 3.97 -13.05 2.16
N THR A 690 3.39 -11.98 2.70
CA THR A 690 3.51 -11.62 4.10
C THR A 690 2.74 -12.58 5.01
N VAL A 691 1.49 -12.91 4.67
CA VAL A 691 0.72 -13.89 5.46
C VAL A 691 1.33 -15.30 5.39
N ASP A 692 1.81 -15.72 4.22
CA ASP A 692 2.54 -16.98 4.01
C ASP A 692 3.81 -17.03 4.88
N ILE A 693 4.57 -15.95 4.98
CA ILE A 693 5.82 -15.93 5.77
C ILE A 693 5.55 -15.80 7.28
N ALA A 694 4.56 -15.01 7.67
CA ALA A 694 4.12 -14.86 9.05
C ALA A 694 3.64 -16.19 9.65
N THR A 695 2.69 -16.83 8.97
CA THR A 695 2.05 -18.10 9.41
C THR A 695 2.92 -19.34 9.14
N GLY A 696 3.76 -19.29 8.11
CA GLY A 696 4.66 -20.39 7.73
C GLY A 696 5.91 -20.51 8.60
N TYR A 697 6.46 -19.38 9.04
CA TYR A 697 7.83 -19.30 9.55
C TYR A 697 7.99 -18.44 10.81
N ILE A 698 7.59 -17.16 10.78
CA ILE A 698 7.80 -16.20 11.88
C ILE A 698 7.08 -16.64 13.17
N LEU A 699 5.76 -16.81 13.10
CA LEU A 699 4.95 -17.19 14.28
C LEU A 699 5.30 -18.60 14.82
N PRO A 700 5.47 -19.66 14.00
CA PRO A 700 5.97 -20.95 14.47
C PRO A 700 7.31 -20.86 15.22
N GLU A 701 8.25 -20.06 14.72
CA GLU A 701 9.55 -19.89 15.34
C GLU A 701 9.46 -19.12 16.67
N ALA A 702 8.71 -18.01 16.70
CA ALA A 702 8.48 -17.23 17.91
C ALA A 702 7.87 -18.07 19.04
N LEU A 703 6.89 -18.92 18.71
CA LEU A 703 6.25 -19.86 19.64
C LEU A 703 7.20 -20.95 20.13
N ALA A 704 8.19 -21.32 19.33
CA ALA A 704 9.21 -22.33 19.67
C ALA A 704 10.42 -21.74 20.42
N HIS A 705 10.58 -20.41 20.45
CA HIS A 705 11.71 -19.73 21.09
C HIS A 705 11.87 -20.12 22.57
N GLN A 706 13.12 -20.18 23.04
CA GLN A 706 13.45 -20.51 24.43
C GLN A 706 14.49 -19.52 24.98
N PRO A 707 14.20 -18.78 26.07
CA PRO A 707 12.95 -18.78 26.86
C PRO A 707 11.72 -18.31 26.06
N PRO A 708 10.51 -18.83 26.35
CA PRO A 708 9.32 -18.54 25.56
C PRO A 708 8.93 -17.06 25.64
N PHE A 709 8.53 -16.49 24.50
CA PHE A 709 7.93 -15.15 24.46
C PHE A 709 6.48 -15.18 24.96
N LYS A 710 6.05 -14.11 25.63
CA LYS A 710 4.63 -13.82 25.89
C LYS A 710 4.10 -13.00 24.71
N ILE A 711 3.33 -13.62 23.82
CA ILE A 711 2.85 -12.99 22.57
C ILE A 711 1.39 -12.57 22.76
N GLU A 712 1.09 -11.28 22.58
CA GLU A 712 -0.25 -10.72 22.83
C GLU A 712 -0.47 -9.37 22.09
N PRO A 713 -1.70 -8.84 22.00
CA PRO A 713 -1.97 -7.51 21.44
C PRO A 713 -1.33 -6.40 22.28
N ILE A 714 -1.01 -5.25 21.66
CA ILE A 714 -0.39 -4.08 22.32
C ILE A 714 -1.08 -3.71 23.64
N VAL A 715 -2.41 -3.62 23.67
CA VAL A 715 -3.13 -3.24 24.91
C VAL A 715 -2.84 -4.21 26.05
N SER A 716 -2.77 -5.51 25.77
CA SER A 716 -2.45 -6.54 26.78
C SER A 716 -0.96 -6.55 27.12
N CYS A 717 -0.08 -6.29 26.15
CA CYS A 717 1.37 -6.19 26.36
C CYS A 717 1.75 -5.01 27.26
N LEU A 718 0.99 -3.91 27.18
CA LEU A 718 1.05 -2.76 28.08
C LEU A 718 0.44 -3.01 29.46
N ASN A 719 0.07 -4.27 29.78
CA ASN A 719 -0.63 -4.68 31.01
C ASN A 719 -1.98 -3.96 31.23
N LYS A 720 -2.65 -3.52 30.16
CA LYS A 720 -4.01 -2.95 30.20
C LYS A 720 -5.07 -3.99 29.78
N PRO A 721 -6.30 -3.93 30.31
CA PRO A 721 -7.39 -4.77 29.82
C PRO A 721 -7.79 -4.35 28.39
N MET A 722 -8.27 -5.30 27.57
CA MET A 722 -8.79 -5.02 26.21
C MET A 722 -9.88 -3.93 26.17
N ALA A 723 -10.60 -3.72 27.28
CA ALA A 723 -11.56 -2.63 27.43
C ALA A 723 -10.96 -1.23 27.29
N ASP A 724 -9.67 -1.05 27.56
CA ASP A 724 -8.98 0.24 27.47
C ASP A 724 -8.62 0.64 26.04
N ALA A 725 -8.75 -0.28 25.06
CA ALA A 725 -8.47 -0.02 23.65
C ALA A 725 -9.59 0.76 22.92
N TYR A 726 -10.78 0.87 23.54
CA TYR A 726 -11.95 1.51 22.93
C TYR A 726 -12.68 2.46 23.88
N ILE A 727 -13.19 3.58 23.35
CA ILE A 727 -13.84 4.64 24.14
C ILE A 727 -15.07 4.12 24.89
N GLU A 728 -15.90 3.30 24.25
CA GLU A 728 -17.18 2.83 24.78
C GLU A 728 -17.04 1.78 25.90
N THR A 729 -15.88 1.14 26.00
CA THR A 729 -15.64 0.06 26.97
C THR A 729 -14.71 0.46 28.11
N ASN A 730 -13.90 1.50 27.92
CA ASN A 730 -12.91 1.98 28.88
C ASN A 730 -13.59 2.54 30.14
N ASP A 731 -13.18 2.07 31.32
CA ASP A 731 -13.78 2.47 32.60
C ASP A 731 -13.11 3.70 33.25
N ASN A 732 -12.17 4.31 32.51
CA ASN A 732 -11.35 5.47 32.81
C ASN A 732 -10.42 5.34 34.03
N LYS A 733 -10.20 4.12 34.56
CA LYS A 733 -9.31 3.88 35.71
C LYS A 733 -7.88 3.51 35.31
N SER A 734 -7.72 2.65 34.31
CA SER A 734 -6.42 2.14 33.85
C SER A 734 -5.88 2.87 32.61
N ASN A 735 -6.76 3.50 31.82
CA ASN A 735 -6.37 4.33 30.68
C ASN A 735 -7.20 5.62 30.63
N PRO A 736 -6.82 6.69 31.37
CA PRO A 736 -7.57 7.94 31.40
C PRO A 736 -7.63 8.62 30.02
N ILE A 737 -8.77 8.51 29.34
CA ILE A 737 -9.03 9.24 28.09
C ILE A 737 -9.22 10.71 28.47
N GLY A 738 -8.36 11.58 27.92
CA GLY A 738 -8.49 13.03 28.06
C GLY A 738 -9.87 13.47 27.55
N SER A 739 -10.51 14.42 28.25
CA SER A 739 -11.94 14.73 28.14
C SER A 739 -12.40 15.17 26.74
N ALA A 740 -12.62 14.23 25.83
CA ALA A 740 -13.41 14.47 24.63
C ALA A 740 -14.86 14.80 25.06
N PRO A 741 -15.49 15.85 24.51
CA PRO A 741 -16.88 16.16 24.84
C PRO A 741 -17.77 15.00 24.39
N ALA A 742 -18.67 14.55 25.28
CA ALA A 742 -19.52 13.39 25.01
C ALA A 742 -20.34 13.60 23.73
N THR A 743 -20.16 12.71 22.75
CA THR A 743 -20.88 12.76 21.48
C THR A 743 -22.38 12.59 21.70
N GLY A 744 -23.14 13.62 21.36
CA GLY A 744 -24.57 13.71 21.62
C GLY A 744 -25.39 12.82 20.68
N SER A 745 -25.56 11.55 21.04
CA SER A 745 -26.51 10.67 20.34
C SER A 745 -27.96 11.00 20.73
N ALA A 746 -28.72 11.58 19.81
CA ALA A 746 -30.15 11.29 19.59
C ALA A 746 -30.72 12.09 18.40
N GLY A 747 -30.57 11.56 17.18
CA GLY A 747 -31.42 11.91 16.03
C GLY A 747 -32.85 11.35 16.19
N GLY A 748 -33.50 11.64 17.31
CA GLY A 748 -34.83 11.13 17.65
C GLY A 748 -35.92 11.83 16.86
N ALA A 749 -36.46 11.18 15.83
CA ALA A 749 -37.61 11.67 15.08
C ALA A 749 -38.83 11.86 15.99
N GLN A 750 -39.08 13.09 16.45
CA GLN A 750 -40.23 13.40 17.29
C GLN A 750 -41.34 14.07 16.48
N ALA A 751 -42.45 13.35 16.33
CA ALA A 751 -43.64 13.84 15.65
C ALA A 751 -44.18 15.13 16.28
N THR A 752 -44.60 16.07 15.45
CA THR A 752 -45.19 17.34 15.86
C THR A 752 -46.56 17.13 16.50
N GLY A 753 -46.60 17.07 17.83
CA GLY A 753 -47.82 16.84 18.59
C GLY A 753 -47.75 17.32 20.03
N SER A 754 -47.73 18.64 20.25
CA SER A 754 -48.01 19.19 21.58
C SER A 754 -48.95 20.40 21.49
N GLY A 755 -50.17 20.18 21.98
CA GLY A 755 -51.12 21.22 22.32
C GLY A 755 -51.25 21.34 23.84
N ASN A 756 -50.57 22.36 24.39
CA ASN A 756 -51.01 23.14 25.56
C ASN A 756 -50.77 22.64 27.01
N SER A 757 -50.60 23.64 27.88
CA SER A 757 -50.86 23.69 29.33
C SER A 757 -49.92 23.03 30.35
N SER A 758 -48.99 23.86 30.87
CA SER A 758 -48.86 24.25 32.30
C SER A 758 -48.71 23.21 33.43
N GLY A 759 -47.71 23.43 34.30
CA GLY A 759 -47.86 23.10 35.72
C GLY A 759 -46.58 22.94 36.54
N ALA A 760 -46.37 23.86 37.49
CA ALA A 760 -45.57 23.78 38.72
C ALA A 760 -45.14 22.36 39.20
N ALA A 761 -43.91 22.06 39.65
CA ALA A 761 -42.92 22.70 40.53
C ALA A 761 -42.72 21.89 41.84
N ALA A 762 -41.46 21.81 42.31
CA ALA A 762 -40.99 21.20 43.57
C ALA A 762 -41.22 19.67 43.74
N GLY A 763 -40.39 18.92 44.50
CA GLY A 763 -39.14 19.28 45.19
C GLY A 763 -38.88 18.38 46.41
N GLY A 764 -37.61 18.05 46.68
CA GLY A 764 -37.16 17.25 47.85
C GLY A 764 -37.13 15.74 47.58
N LYS A 765 -36.01 15.02 47.59
CA LYS A 765 -34.92 14.80 48.59
C LYS A 765 -35.20 13.68 49.62
N ASN A 766 -34.31 12.69 49.55
CA ASN A 766 -33.76 11.84 50.62
C ASN A 766 -34.64 10.76 51.29
N GLY A 767 -34.08 9.56 51.41
CA GLY A 767 -34.54 8.51 52.33
C GLY A 767 -33.97 7.13 51.99
N ALA A 768 -32.96 6.66 52.72
CA ALA A 768 -32.33 5.34 52.52
C ALA A 768 -32.85 4.28 53.52
N MET A 769 -32.70 3.01 53.15
CA MET A 769 -32.81 1.71 53.87
C MET A 769 -33.53 0.73 52.92
N GLY A 770 -33.04 -0.47 52.59
CA GLY A 770 -32.01 -1.31 53.22
C GLY A 770 -32.68 -2.34 54.13
N ILE A 771 -32.80 -3.60 53.67
CA ILE A 771 -32.99 -4.83 54.47
C ILE A 771 -32.68 -6.08 53.63
N ALA A 772 -32.19 -7.11 54.33
CA ALA A 772 -31.56 -8.34 53.85
C ALA A 772 -32.42 -9.32 53.02
N ALA A 773 -31.70 -10.24 52.36
CA ALA A 773 -32.20 -11.49 51.80
C ALA A 773 -32.53 -12.54 52.89
N PRO A 774 -33.14 -13.67 52.49
CA PRO A 774 -32.73 -14.97 53.04
C PRO A 774 -32.40 -16.00 51.95
N SER A 775 -31.59 -16.99 52.33
CA SER A 775 -31.10 -18.09 51.49
C SER A 775 -31.62 -19.46 51.96
N SER A 776 -31.76 -20.41 51.03
CA SER A 776 -31.68 -21.88 51.22
C SER A 776 -31.83 -22.54 49.84
N MET A 777 -30.80 -23.20 49.32
CA MET A 777 -30.39 -24.60 49.56
C MET A 777 -31.34 -25.66 49.01
N GLY A 778 -30.87 -26.37 47.98
CA GLY A 778 -31.46 -27.57 47.42
C GLY A 778 -30.52 -28.21 46.39
N ALA A 779 -29.62 -29.09 46.85
CA ALA A 779 -28.71 -29.85 45.99
C ALA A 779 -29.22 -31.28 45.78
N ILE A 780 -28.81 -31.94 44.68
CA ILE A 780 -28.22 -33.32 44.62
C ILE A 780 -28.23 -33.90 43.19
N ALA A 781 -27.12 -34.57 42.83
CA ALA A 781 -26.85 -35.52 41.75
C ALA A 781 -27.06 -35.05 40.27
N LEU A 782 -26.09 -35.10 39.35
CA LEU A 782 -25.00 -36.07 39.02
C LEU A 782 -25.47 -37.29 38.21
N ALA A 783 -25.18 -37.28 36.90
CA ALA A 783 -25.03 -38.48 36.07
C ALA A 783 -24.09 -38.19 34.88
N LEU A 784 -22.95 -38.89 34.82
CA LEU A 784 -22.05 -38.95 33.66
C LEU A 784 -22.55 -40.01 32.67
N VAL A 785 -22.43 -39.74 31.37
CA VAL A 785 -22.23 -40.80 30.36
C VAL A 785 -21.22 -40.32 29.32
N SER A 786 -20.07 -41.00 29.27
CA SER A 786 -19.08 -40.88 28.20
C SER A 786 -19.42 -41.83 27.06
N GLY A 787 -19.12 -41.48 25.80
CA GLY A 787 -19.37 -42.37 24.66
C GLY A 787 -18.66 -41.93 23.38
N VAL A 788 -17.49 -42.52 23.11
CA VAL A 788 -16.66 -42.33 21.90
C VAL A 788 -17.18 -43.21 20.75
N VAL A 789 -17.02 -42.77 19.49
CA VAL A 789 -16.43 -43.53 18.34
C VAL A 789 -16.66 -42.77 17.02
N ALA A 790 -15.68 -42.89 16.11
CA ALA A 790 -15.55 -42.16 14.84
C ALA A 790 -15.91 -43.01 13.60
N LEU A 791 -15.67 -42.42 12.41
CA LEU A 791 -15.75 -42.96 11.04
C LEU A 791 -17.17 -43.30 10.49
N PHE A 792 -17.60 -42.59 9.43
CA PHE A 792 -17.34 -43.00 8.03
C PHE A 792 -18.00 -42.05 7.01
N LEU A 793 -17.18 -41.17 6.40
CA LEU A 793 -17.11 -40.72 5.00
C LEU A 793 -16.61 -39.28 4.90
#